data_AF-A0AA92V3N8-F1
#
_entry.id   AF-A0AA92V3N8-F1
#
_cell.length_a   1.000
_cell.length_b   1.000
_cell.length_c   1.000
_cell.angle_alpha   90.00
_cell.angle_beta   90.00
_cell.angle_gamma   90.00
#
_symmetry.space_group_name_H-M   'P 1'
#
loop_
_entity.id
_entity.type
_entity.pdbx_description
1 polymer ?
#
loop_
_entity_poly.entity_id
_entity_poly.type
_entity_poly.pdbx_seq_one_letter_code
_entity_poly.pdbx_strand_id
1 'polypeptide(L)'
;MKKILLVLFMVMGAMSTSAQYRVDRLVTAGRSALYYEDFVLSIKYFNLAIGAKPYLYEPWYYRSVAKFNLDDFTGAESDASEALHLNPYINDIYDLRAICRIRQNRFDDAIADYNEAIRLEPRNRNYWFNRAICQMENKKYEAAQQELDTIVGKWKDWSNAYSLKAEVYLHQKDTVQAEKWLDKSLQLNPYDGDAWTTRAYMALARKEWKTADEALTKSLHFKPNNVNSYINRALARINLNNLRGAMSDYDNALELDPNNFLAHYNRGLMRVQLGDDNRAITDFDFIIKMEPQNFMAIFNRALLHDKTGNLRAAIRDYTKVINQFPNFWTGLSNRASCYRRLGMTAKAEMDEFRIFKAQMNKHIGIQPRWSAKTKKEMRKRSEVDPNKFASLVVDDEPKYEHNYKSEYRGKVQNRQVETAFLPMYQLSYFPNNQNVNGVQAYDKDVDALNQHTKADKVYIVCSKEQLDENGSMKIFSMIDKLSAELSVASDNETRKRLLMRRAIAHSVLRDFEAAISDFTYYISLDDKNSLAYWQRAVCQAEMDEFNKAEGKGVLNIHSAEADFSDAIRQNSNNAYIYYNRGNLHAGRNELSKAIDDYTIALRIDNRLAEAYYNRGIARAKSGNKQTAIQDLSKAGELGLYDAYSVIKRLNKSK
;
A
#
# COMPACT_ATOMS: atom_id res chain seq x y z
N MET A 1 41.40 -60.91 -11.63
CA MET A 1 40.35 -60.10 -12.31
C MET A 1 39.04 -59.98 -11.52
N LYS A 2 38.51 -61.04 -10.87
CA LYS A 2 37.24 -60.96 -10.10
C LYS A 2 37.24 -59.95 -8.92
N LYS A 3 38.36 -59.73 -8.23
CA LYS A 3 38.45 -58.75 -7.13
C LYS A 3 38.47 -57.28 -7.58
N ILE A 4 38.96 -57.01 -8.80
CA ILE A 4 39.04 -55.64 -9.35
C ILE A 4 37.66 -55.19 -9.84
N LEU A 5 36.89 -56.10 -10.46
CA LEU A 5 35.50 -55.84 -10.86
C LEU A 5 34.58 -55.55 -9.66
N LEU A 6 34.80 -56.21 -8.52
CA LEU A 6 34.00 -56.03 -7.32
C LEU A 6 34.27 -54.68 -6.62
N VAL A 7 35.53 -54.21 -6.67
CA VAL A 7 35.90 -52.86 -6.20
C VAL A 7 35.36 -51.77 -7.14
N LEU A 8 35.38 -51.99 -8.46
CA LEU A 8 34.81 -51.05 -9.44
C LEU A 8 33.27 -50.91 -9.26
N PHE A 9 32.60 -52.00 -8.88
CA PHE A 9 31.15 -52.00 -8.63
C PHE A 9 30.78 -51.30 -7.31
N MET A 10 31.61 -51.42 -6.25
CA MET A 10 31.41 -50.66 -5.00
C MET A 10 31.67 -49.16 -5.17
N VAL A 11 32.61 -48.76 -6.04
CA VAL A 11 32.89 -47.34 -6.31
C VAL A 11 31.76 -46.69 -7.13
N MET A 12 31.08 -47.43 -8.02
CA MET A 12 29.88 -46.93 -8.71
C MET A 12 28.65 -46.80 -7.81
N GLY A 13 28.57 -47.55 -6.71
CA GLY A 13 27.53 -47.41 -5.69
C GLY A 13 27.68 -46.19 -4.77
N ALA A 14 28.83 -45.50 -4.82
CA ALA A 14 29.12 -44.30 -4.04
C ALA A 14 28.82 -42.99 -4.79
N MET A 15 28.18 -43.06 -5.97
CA MET A 15 27.64 -41.87 -6.59
C MET A 15 26.41 -41.40 -5.80
N SER A 16 26.52 -40.19 -5.26
CA SER A 16 25.45 -39.53 -4.52
C SER A 16 24.23 -39.41 -5.44
N THR A 17 23.23 -40.27 -5.26
CA THR A 17 21.95 -40.12 -5.96
C THR A 17 21.28 -38.87 -5.41
N SER A 18 21.44 -37.75 -6.11
CA SER A 18 20.66 -36.55 -5.81
C SER A 18 19.21 -36.83 -6.20
N ALA A 19 18.29 -36.83 -5.24
CA ALA A 19 16.87 -36.86 -5.55
C ALA A 19 16.50 -35.56 -6.28
N GLN A 20 16.58 -35.56 -7.60
CA GLN A 20 16.14 -34.44 -8.41
C GLN A 20 14.61 -34.39 -8.38
N TYR A 21 14.05 -33.26 -7.97
CA TYR A 21 12.63 -33.02 -8.14
C TYR A 21 12.25 -33.24 -9.60
N ARG A 22 11.17 -33.99 -9.86
CA ARG A 22 10.57 -34.04 -11.19
C ARG A 22 9.95 -32.68 -11.49
N VAL A 23 10.73 -31.80 -12.11
CA VAL A 23 10.35 -30.40 -12.39
C VAL A 23 9.00 -30.32 -13.10
N ASP A 24 8.70 -31.22 -14.03
CA ASP A 24 7.42 -31.27 -14.73
C ASP A 24 6.23 -31.45 -13.78
N ARG A 25 6.40 -32.23 -12.70
CA ARG A 25 5.38 -32.36 -11.64
C ARG A 25 5.25 -31.08 -10.82
N LEU A 26 6.35 -30.38 -10.51
CA LEU A 26 6.30 -29.10 -9.81
C LEU A 26 5.57 -28.04 -10.65
N VAL A 27 5.86 -27.97 -11.96
CA VAL A 27 5.18 -27.05 -12.88
C VAL A 27 3.70 -27.39 -12.97
N THR A 28 3.35 -28.68 -13.09
CA THR A 28 1.94 -29.12 -13.13
C THR A 28 1.21 -28.79 -11.82
N ALA A 29 1.83 -29.05 -10.66
CA ALA A 29 1.27 -28.70 -9.36
C ALA A 29 1.10 -27.19 -9.19
N GLY A 30 2.08 -26.39 -9.62
CA GLY A 30 2.00 -24.92 -9.62
C GLY A 30 0.86 -24.41 -10.49
N ARG A 31 0.70 -24.95 -11.71
CA ARG A 31 -0.43 -24.61 -12.59
C ARG A 31 -1.78 -25.00 -12.00
N SER A 32 -1.87 -26.16 -11.34
CA SER A 32 -3.09 -26.58 -10.64
C SER A 32 -3.41 -25.64 -9.48
N ALA A 33 -2.42 -25.25 -8.67
CA ALA A 33 -2.60 -24.29 -7.59
C ALA A 33 -3.05 -22.92 -8.13
N LEU A 34 -2.45 -22.46 -9.23
CA LEU A 34 -2.85 -21.24 -9.92
C LEU A 34 -4.31 -21.27 -10.40
N TYR A 35 -4.75 -22.41 -10.95
CA TYR A 35 -6.14 -22.61 -11.38
C TYR A 35 -7.14 -22.56 -10.22
N TYR A 36 -6.77 -23.09 -9.05
CA TYR A 36 -7.57 -23.00 -7.82
C TYR A 36 -7.37 -21.70 -7.04
N GLU A 37 -6.74 -20.69 -7.65
CA GLU A 37 -6.48 -19.37 -7.05
C GLU A 37 -5.63 -19.41 -5.77
N ASP A 38 -4.86 -20.48 -5.55
CA ASP A 38 -3.86 -20.57 -4.48
C ASP A 38 -2.52 -20.03 -5.00
N PHE A 39 -2.44 -18.70 -5.09
CA PHE A 39 -1.30 -17.99 -5.65
C PHE A 39 -0.02 -18.18 -4.84
N VAL A 40 -0.13 -18.28 -3.51
CA VAL A 40 1.01 -18.47 -2.61
C VAL A 40 1.62 -19.85 -2.82
N LEU A 41 0.80 -20.90 -2.82
CA LEU A 41 1.27 -22.26 -3.07
C LEU A 41 1.82 -22.42 -4.49
N SER A 42 1.19 -21.75 -5.46
CA SER A 42 1.65 -21.70 -6.85
C SER A 42 3.05 -21.10 -6.97
N ILE A 43 3.29 -19.92 -6.37
CA ILE A 43 4.61 -19.29 -6.32
C ILE A 43 5.65 -20.23 -5.69
N LYS A 44 5.29 -20.94 -4.61
CA LYS A 44 6.17 -21.92 -3.96
C LYS A 44 6.64 -23.01 -4.94
N TYR A 45 5.71 -23.62 -5.68
CA TYR A 45 6.07 -24.66 -6.65
C TYR A 45 6.93 -24.12 -7.78
N PHE A 46 6.64 -22.91 -8.28
CA PHE A 46 7.44 -22.31 -9.34
C PHE A 46 8.82 -21.86 -8.86
N ASN A 47 8.98 -21.40 -7.61
CA ASN A 47 10.28 -21.13 -7.01
C ASN A 47 11.17 -22.38 -7.00
N LEU A 48 10.62 -23.53 -6.60
CA LEU A 48 11.35 -24.81 -6.63
C LEU A 48 11.70 -25.22 -8.06
N ALA A 49 10.77 -25.04 -9.01
CA ALA A 49 11.01 -25.35 -10.41
C ALA A 49 12.11 -24.47 -11.03
N ILE A 50 12.09 -23.16 -10.77
CA ILE A 50 13.10 -22.19 -11.23
C ILE A 50 14.46 -22.50 -10.60
N GLY A 51 14.49 -22.79 -9.30
CA GLY A 51 15.73 -23.16 -8.60
C GLY A 51 16.38 -24.42 -9.18
N ALA A 52 15.58 -25.37 -9.68
CA ALA A 52 16.08 -26.60 -10.32
C ALA A 52 16.43 -26.42 -11.80
N LYS A 53 15.61 -25.68 -12.56
CA LYS A 53 15.75 -25.46 -14.01
C LYS A 53 15.40 -24.01 -14.36
N PRO A 54 16.35 -23.06 -14.21
CA PRO A 54 16.07 -21.63 -14.41
C PRO A 54 15.84 -21.24 -15.87
N TYR A 55 16.21 -22.11 -16.82
CA TYR A 55 16.08 -21.88 -18.27
C TYR A 55 14.70 -22.22 -18.84
N LEU A 56 13.79 -22.80 -18.05
CA LEU A 56 12.41 -23.02 -18.49
C LEU A 56 11.62 -21.73 -18.34
N TYR A 57 10.95 -21.27 -19.39
CA TYR A 57 10.21 -20.01 -19.36
C TYR A 57 8.86 -20.12 -18.63
N GLU A 58 8.23 -21.31 -18.64
CA GLU A 58 6.89 -21.53 -18.09
C GLU A 58 6.81 -21.26 -16.58
N PRO A 59 7.75 -21.72 -15.73
CA PRO A 59 7.76 -21.37 -14.32
C PRO A 59 7.83 -19.86 -14.07
N TRP A 60 8.63 -19.12 -14.83
CA TRP A 60 8.72 -17.66 -14.71
C TRP A 60 7.41 -17.00 -15.13
N TYR A 61 6.84 -17.41 -16.27
CA TYR A 61 5.56 -16.88 -16.75
C TYR A 61 4.42 -17.14 -15.75
N TYR A 62 4.23 -18.37 -15.29
CA TYR A 62 3.13 -18.67 -14.37
C TYR A 62 3.33 -18.07 -12.97
N ARG A 63 4.58 -17.91 -12.51
CA ARG A 63 4.88 -17.15 -11.28
C ARG A 63 4.55 -15.66 -11.45
N SER A 64 4.82 -15.09 -12.62
CA SER A 64 4.38 -13.73 -12.97
C SER A 64 2.86 -13.58 -12.87
N VAL A 65 2.10 -14.52 -13.42
CA VAL A 65 0.63 -14.53 -13.32
C VAL A 65 0.18 -14.60 -11.86
N ALA A 66 0.80 -15.46 -11.03
CA ALA A 66 0.47 -15.54 -9.61
C ALA A 66 0.75 -14.23 -8.85
N LYS A 67 1.92 -13.61 -9.08
CA LYS A 67 2.30 -12.31 -8.50
C LYS A 67 1.37 -11.18 -8.94
N PHE A 68 0.96 -11.16 -10.22
CA PHE A 68 0.01 -10.19 -10.76
C PHE A 68 -1.33 -10.25 -10.00
N ASN A 69 -1.85 -11.45 -9.73
CA ASN A 69 -3.09 -11.64 -8.98
C ASN A 69 -2.98 -11.28 -7.49
N LEU A 70 -1.77 -11.14 -6.97
CA LEU A 70 -1.47 -10.64 -5.62
C LEU A 70 -1.19 -9.13 -5.58
N ASP A 71 -1.48 -8.41 -6.67
CA ASP A 71 -1.18 -6.98 -6.88
C ASP A 71 0.34 -6.64 -6.81
N ASP A 72 1.23 -7.63 -6.95
CA ASP A 72 2.67 -7.41 -7.09
C ASP A 72 3.05 -7.22 -8.57
N PHE A 73 2.73 -6.04 -9.09
CA PHE A 73 2.98 -5.68 -10.48
C PHE A 73 4.48 -5.59 -10.81
N THR A 74 5.32 -5.22 -9.84
CA THR A 74 6.78 -5.11 -10.04
C THR A 74 7.43 -6.47 -10.17
N GLY A 75 7.09 -7.42 -9.28
CA GLY A 75 7.62 -8.77 -9.33
C GLY A 75 7.07 -9.54 -10.52
N ALA A 76 5.80 -9.32 -10.88
CA ALA A 76 5.21 -9.88 -12.08
C ALA A 76 5.91 -9.38 -13.35
N GLU A 77 6.20 -8.08 -13.47
CA GLU A 77 6.95 -7.52 -14.61
C GLU A 77 8.35 -8.13 -14.72
N SER A 78 9.05 -8.30 -13.60
CA SER A 78 10.39 -8.91 -13.57
C SER A 78 10.35 -10.35 -14.08
N ASP A 79 9.42 -11.16 -13.57
CA ASP A 79 9.28 -12.56 -13.96
C ASP A 79 8.83 -12.71 -15.43
N ALA A 80 7.94 -11.83 -15.91
CA ALA A 80 7.53 -11.80 -17.31
C ALA A 80 8.71 -11.43 -18.23
N SER A 81 9.59 -10.54 -17.78
CA SER A 81 10.79 -10.15 -18.54
C SER A 81 11.79 -11.29 -18.67
N GLU A 82 12.02 -12.04 -17.61
CA GLU A 82 12.85 -13.26 -17.65
C GLU A 82 12.21 -14.33 -18.56
N ALA A 83 10.90 -14.53 -18.47
CA ALA A 83 10.19 -15.47 -19.34
C ALA A 83 10.31 -15.09 -20.83
N LEU A 84 10.23 -13.79 -21.17
CA LEU A 84 10.43 -13.30 -22.54
C LEU A 84 11.88 -13.38 -23.01
N HIS A 85 12.86 -13.18 -22.11
CA HIS A 85 14.26 -13.39 -22.44
C HIS A 85 14.53 -14.85 -22.83
N LEU A 86 13.88 -15.80 -22.15
CA LEU A 86 13.96 -17.23 -22.45
C LEU A 86 13.16 -17.63 -23.70
N ASN A 87 11.97 -17.05 -23.90
CA ASN A 87 11.12 -17.31 -25.06
C ASN A 87 10.39 -16.04 -25.56
N PRO A 88 10.96 -15.32 -26.55
CA PRO A 88 10.40 -14.07 -27.05
C PRO A 88 9.17 -14.19 -27.95
N TYR A 89 8.69 -15.40 -28.26
CA TYR A 89 7.63 -15.64 -29.25
C TYR A 89 6.22 -15.81 -28.64
N ILE A 90 6.10 -15.69 -27.32
CA ILE A 90 4.82 -15.84 -26.62
C ILE A 90 4.19 -14.45 -26.42
N ASN A 91 3.15 -14.16 -27.20
CA ASN A 91 2.36 -12.92 -27.15
C ASN A 91 1.74 -12.64 -25.76
N ASP A 92 1.21 -13.67 -25.08
CA ASP A 92 0.56 -13.55 -23.78
C ASP A 92 1.48 -12.94 -22.71
N ILE A 93 2.78 -13.24 -22.77
CA ILE A 93 3.75 -12.70 -21.80
C ILE A 93 3.95 -11.19 -22.00
N TYR A 94 3.93 -10.72 -23.26
CA TYR A 94 3.93 -9.28 -23.55
C TYR A 94 2.65 -8.60 -23.05
N ASP A 95 1.48 -9.22 -23.22
CA ASP A 95 0.21 -8.69 -22.68
C ASP A 95 0.26 -8.56 -21.15
N LEU A 96 0.64 -9.63 -20.46
CA LEU A 96 0.79 -9.62 -19.00
C LEU A 96 1.76 -8.53 -18.53
N ARG A 97 2.93 -8.41 -19.17
CA ARG A 97 3.93 -7.40 -18.83
C ARG A 97 3.44 -5.99 -19.10
N ALA A 98 2.74 -5.77 -20.23
CA ALA A 98 2.14 -4.49 -20.57
C ALA A 98 1.13 -4.07 -19.50
N ILE A 99 0.27 -4.98 -19.05
CA ILE A 99 -0.72 -4.71 -17.99
C ILE A 99 -0.04 -4.39 -16.66
N CYS A 100 1.03 -5.11 -16.30
CA CYS A 100 1.82 -4.79 -15.11
C CYS A 100 2.42 -3.37 -15.18
N ARG A 101 2.88 -2.95 -16.36
CA ARG A 101 3.43 -1.60 -16.61
C ARG A 101 2.36 -0.52 -16.59
N ILE A 102 1.18 -0.80 -17.15
CA ILE A 102 -0.01 0.06 -17.06
C ILE A 102 -0.39 0.32 -15.59
N ARG A 103 -0.42 -0.73 -14.75
CA ARG A 103 -0.71 -0.58 -13.31
C ARG A 103 0.34 0.23 -12.55
N GLN A 104 1.52 0.38 -13.13
CA GLN A 104 2.60 1.24 -12.64
C GLN A 104 2.65 2.62 -13.34
N ASN A 105 1.65 2.96 -14.17
CA ASN A 105 1.59 4.19 -14.99
C ASN A 105 2.74 4.33 -16.00
N ARG A 106 3.36 3.22 -16.42
CA ARG A 106 4.44 3.18 -17.41
C ARG A 106 3.89 2.87 -18.80
N PHE A 107 3.15 3.83 -19.37
CA PHE A 107 2.43 3.64 -20.63
C PHE A 107 3.33 3.46 -21.85
N ASP A 108 4.48 4.14 -21.93
CA ASP A 108 5.43 3.97 -23.04
C ASP A 108 5.99 2.56 -23.13
N ASP A 109 6.35 1.97 -21.99
CA ASP A 109 6.86 0.61 -21.92
C ASP A 109 5.77 -0.41 -22.28
N ALA A 110 4.52 -0.15 -21.87
CA ALA A 110 3.37 -0.97 -22.26
C ALA A 110 3.08 -0.88 -23.77
N ILE A 111 3.22 0.31 -24.39
CA ILE A 111 3.10 0.47 -25.84
C ILE A 111 4.16 -0.36 -26.58
N ALA A 112 5.39 -0.39 -26.08
CA ALA A 112 6.46 -1.21 -26.65
C ALA A 112 6.13 -2.71 -26.59
N ASP A 113 5.57 -3.19 -25.47
CA ASP A 113 5.11 -4.58 -25.35
C ASP A 113 3.97 -4.89 -26.33
N TYR A 114 2.99 -3.99 -26.46
CA TYR A 114 1.91 -4.21 -27.43
C TYR A 114 2.37 -4.14 -28.88
N ASN A 115 3.43 -3.39 -29.20
CA ASN A 115 4.05 -3.44 -30.53
C ASN A 115 4.54 -4.85 -30.85
N GLU A 116 5.22 -5.50 -29.91
CA GLU A 116 5.70 -6.88 -30.08
C GLU A 116 4.54 -7.89 -30.08
N ALA A 117 3.55 -7.75 -29.19
CA ALA A 117 2.37 -8.61 -29.17
C ALA A 117 1.60 -8.55 -30.50
N ILE A 118 1.41 -7.35 -31.06
CA ILE A 118 0.77 -7.15 -32.37
C ILE A 118 1.63 -7.71 -33.50
N ARG A 119 2.97 -7.62 -33.42
CA ARG A 119 3.88 -8.21 -34.41
C ARG A 119 3.72 -9.73 -34.46
N LEU A 120 3.58 -10.38 -33.30
CA LEU A 120 3.40 -11.83 -33.19
C LEU A 120 1.99 -12.28 -33.57
N GLU A 121 0.96 -11.56 -33.13
CA GLU A 121 -0.45 -11.88 -33.42
C GLU A 121 -1.26 -10.66 -33.89
N PRO A 122 -1.14 -10.25 -35.17
CA PRO A 122 -1.78 -9.04 -35.67
C PRO A 122 -3.31 -9.08 -35.71
N ARG A 123 -3.91 -10.27 -35.63
CA ARG A 123 -5.36 -10.47 -35.69
C ARG A 123 -6.05 -10.25 -34.35
N ASN A 124 -5.31 -10.26 -33.25
CA ASN A 124 -5.86 -10.05 -31.92
C ASN A 124 -6.20 -8.57 -31.71
N ARG A 125 -7.48 -8.23 -31.92
CA ARG A 125 -7.99 -6.86 -31.79
C ARG A 125 -7.77 -6.22 -30.42
N ASN A 126 -7.65 -7.03 -29.36
CA ASN A 126 -7.49 -6.50 -28.00
C ASN A 126 -6.12 -5.84 -27.83
N TYR A 127 -5.05 -6.35 -28.45
CA TYR A 127 -3.73 -5.74 -28.36
C TYR A 127 -3.69 -4.35 -29.01
N TRP A 128 -4.29 -4.19 -30.19
CA TRP A 128 -4.43 -2.88 -30.86
C TRP A 128 -5.18 -1.88 -29.99
N PHE A 129 -6.27 -2.33 -29.36
CA PHE A 129 -7.09 -1.47 -28.51
C PHE A 129 -6.43 -1.11 -27.20
N ASN A 130 -5.79 -2.06 -26.52
CA ASN A 130 -5.04 -1.78 -25.30
C ASN A 130 -3.86 -0.83 -25.59
N ARG A 131 -3.20 -0.95 -26.75
CA ARG A 131 -2.17 0.00 -27.21
C ARG A 131 -2.74 1.40 -27.44
N ALA A 132 -3.90 1.51 -28.10
CA ALA A 132 -4.59 2.78 -28.30
C ALA A 132 -4.96 3.47 -26.97
N ILE A 133 -5.43 2.70 -25.97
CA ILE A 133 -5.67 3.21 -24.61
C ILE A 133 -4.36 3.74 -24.00
N CYS A 134 -3.27 2.97 -24.08
CA CYS A 134 -1.98 3.41 -23.53
C CYS A 134 -1.48 4.71 -24.21
N GLN A 135 -1.69 4.86 -25.52
CA GLN A 135 -1.34 6.09 -26.25
C GLN A 135 -2.20 7.27 -25.80
N MET A 136 -3.51 7.07 -25.62
CA MET A 136 -4.42 8.10 -25.10
C MET A 136 -4.02 8.55 -23.69
N GLU A 137 -3.77 7.61 -22.78
CA GLU A 137 -3.32 7.88 -21.40
C GLU A 137 -1.97 8.60 -21.36
N ASN A 138 -1.07 8.25 -22.28
CA ASN A 138 0.19 8.95 -22.46
C ASN A 138 0.06 10.27 -23.27
N LYS A 139 -1.17 10.77 -23.47
CA LYS A 139 -1.50 12.02 -24.18
C LYS A 139 -1.04 12.07 -25.64
N LYS A 140 -0.76 10.91 -26.26
CA LYS A 140 -0.42 10.76 -27.68
C LYS A 140 -1.70 10.61 -28.51
N TYR A 141 -2.57 11.62 -28.45
CA TYR A 141 -3.92 11.55 -29.01
C TYR A 141 -3.95 11.36 -30.53
N GLU A 142 -3.01 11.97 -31.28
CA GLU A 142 -2.93 11.82 -32.73
C GLU A 142 -2.58 10.38 -33.14
N ALA A 143 -1.62 9.75 -32.45
CA ALA A 143 -1.26 8.36 -32.68
C ALA A 143 -2.44 7.42 -32.33
N ALA A 144 -3.11 7.67 -31.21
CA ALA A 144 -4.29 6.92 -30.80
C ALA A 144 -5.41 7.02 -31.85
N GLN A 145 -5.61 8.20 -32.46
CA GLN A 145 -6.59 8.37 -33.54
C GLN A 145 -6.26 7.57 -34.79
N GLN A 146 -5.02 7.62 -35.27
CA GLN A 146 -4.59 6.85 -36.44
C GLN A 146 -4.73 5.34 -36.21
N GLU A 147 -4.40 4.89 -35.01
CA GLU A 147 -4.61 3.50 -34.62
C GLU A 147 -6.11 3.16 -34.57
N LEU A 148 -6.94 4.01 -33.98
CA LEU A 148 -8.39 3.79 -33.92
C LEU A 148 -9.05 3.83 -35.30
N ASP A 149 -8.58 4.66 -36.23
CA ASP A 149 -9.00 4.65 -37.63
C ASP A 149 -8.71 3.29 -38.28
N THR A 150 -7.54 2.73 -38.02
CA THR A 150 -7.17 1.38 -38.48
C THR A 150 -8.05 0.31 -37.84
N ILE A 151 -8.32 0.42 -36.53
CA ILE A 151 -9.15 -0.53 -35.77
C ILE A 151 -10.58 -0.54 -36.32
N VAL A 152 -11.23 0.63 -36.47
CA VAL A 152 -12.62 0.69 -36.96
C VAL A 152 -12.73 0.31 -38.43
N GLY A 153 -11.66 0.47 -39.22
CA GLY A 153 -11.58 -0.03 -40.58
C GLY A 153 -11.57 -1.56 -40.65
N LYS A 154 -10.80 -2.22 -39.77
CA LYS A 154 -10.68 -3.68 -39.69
C LYS A 154 -11.85 -4.37 -38.99
N TRP A 155 -12.35 -3.79 -37.90
CA TRP A 155 -13.39 -4.37 -37.03
C TRP A 155 -14.58 -3.42 -36.90
N LYS A 156 -15.37 -3.32 -37.98
CA LYS A 156 -16.46 -2.35 -38.10
C LYS A 156 -17.60 -2.52 -37.08
N ASP A 157 -17.80 -3.74 -36.59
CA ASP A 157 -18.88 -4.08 -35.64
C ASP A 157 -18.44 -3.98 -34.17
N TRP A 158 -17.28 -3.36 -33.90
CA TRP A 158 -16.74 -3.29 -32.55
C TRP A 158 -17.06 -1.96 -31.86
N SER A 159 -18.12 -1.95 -31.05
CA SER A 159 -18.58 -0.74 -30.33
C SER A 159 -17.48 -0.06 -29.51
N ASN A 160 -16.67 -0.84 -28.76
CA ASN A 160 -15.67 -0.26 -27.84
C ASN A 160 -14.63 0.60 -28.56
N ALA A 161 -14.27 0.27 -29.80
CA ALA A 161 -13.34 1.08 -30.59
C ALA A 161 -13.93 2.47 -30.89
N TYR A 162 -15.23 2.54 -31.19
CA TYR A 162 -15.91 3.82 -31.40
C TYR A 162 -16.08 4.61 -30.10
N SER A 163 -16.36 3.94 -28.96
CA SER A 163 -16.38 4.59 -27.64
C SER A 163 -15.04 5.24 -27.32
N LEU A 164 -13.93 4.49 -27.46
CA LEU A 164 -12.59 5.00 -27.21
C LEU A 164 -12.22 6.12 -28.20
N LYS A 165 -12.63 6.02 -29.46
CA LYS A 165 -12.44 7.07 -30.44
C LYS A 165 -13.17 8.37 -30.05
N ALA A 166 -14.41 8.26 -29.58
CA ALA A 166 -15.15 9.42 -29.08
C ALA A 166 -14.42 10.08 -27.90
N GLU A 167 -13.90 9.28 -26.98
CA GLU A 167 -13.15 9.74 -25.82
C GLU A 167 -11.84 10.47 -26.19
N VAL A 168 -11.08 9.95 -27.16
CA VAL A 168 -9.88 10.65 -27.66
C VAL A 168 -10.24 12.04 -28.22
N TYR A 169 -11.35 12.16 -28.95
CA TYR A 169 -11.82 13.47 -29.43
C TYR A 169 -12.28 14.40 -28.28
N LEU A 170 -12.85 13.86 -27.20
CA LEU A 170 -13.17 14.64 -26.00
C LEU A 170 -11.92 15.21 -25.34
N HIS A 171 -10.85 14.43 -25.22
CA HIS A 171 -9.56 14.93 -24.72
C HIS A 171 -8.96 16.03 -25.59
N GLN A 172 -9.20 15.98 -26.91
CA GLN A 172 -8.84 17.04 -27.85
C GLN A 172 -9.83 18.22 -27.87
N LYS A 173 -10.91 18.16 -27.10
CA LYS A 173 -12.01 19.14 -27.03
C LYS A 173 -12.86 19.26 -28.30
N ASP A 174 -12.76 18.30 -29.22
CA ASP A 174 -13.66 18.20 -30.37
C ASP A 174 -14.93 17.43 -29.98
N THR A 175 -15.90 18.15 -29.43
CA THR A 175 -17.16 17.54 -28.99
C THR A 175 -18.06 17.09 -30.14
N VAL A 176 -17.86 17.59 -31.36
CA VAL A 176 -18.71 17.27 -32.52
C VAL A 176 -18.33 15.89 -33.07
N GLN A 177 -17.04 15.65 -33.28
CA GLN A 177 -16.58 14.31 -33.68
C GLN A 177 -16.80 13.30 -32.56
N ALA A 178 -16.59 13.69 -31.30
CA ALA A 178 -16.87 12.82 -30.16
C ALA A 178 -18.32 12.31 -30.18
N GLU A 179 -19.29 13.21 -30.36
CA GLU A 179 -20.71 12.86 -30.38
C GLU A 179 -21.05 11.90 -31.54
N LYS A 180 -20.52 12.18 -32.73
CA LYS A 180 -20.69 11.33 -33.92
C LYS A 180 -20.22 9.89 -33.67
N TRP A 181 -19.02 9.72 -33.11
CA TRP A 181 -18.47 8.39 -32.86
C TRP A 181 -19.13 7.70 -31.68
N LEU A 182 -19.55 8.47 -30.67
CA LEU A 182 -20.29 7.95 -29.52
C LEU A 182 -21.67 7.44 -29.94
N ASP A 183 -22.38 8.17 -30.80
CA ASP A 183 -23.64 7.73 -31.40
C ASP A 183 -23.44 6.42 -32.18
N LYS A 184 -22.36 6.31 -32.96
CA LYS A 184 -22.05 5.08 -33.68
C LYS A 184 -21.79 3.91 -32.73
N SER A 185 -21.11 4.16 -31.61
CA SER A 185 -20.88 3.15 -30.57
C SER A 185 -22.21 2.66 -29.97
N LEU A 186 -23.07 3.60 -29.55
CA LEU A 186 -24.37 3.31 -28.94
C LEU A 186 -25.36 2.65 -29.91
N GLN A 187 -25.23 2.89 -31.22
CA GLN A 187 -25.97 2.15 -32.25
C GLN A 187 -25.58 0.67 -32.28
N LEU A 188 -24.29 0.36 -32.13
CA LEU A 188 -23.79 -1.01 -32.13
C LEU A 188 -24.01 -1.72 -30.79
N ASN A 189 -23.86 -0.99 -29.69
CA ASN A 189 -24.10 -1.50 -28.34
C ASN A 189 -24.90 -0.49 -27.50
N PRO A 190 -26.24 -0.56 -27.53
CA PRO A 190 -27.11 0.29 -26.72
C PRO A 190 -27.01 0.03 -25.21
N TYR A 191 -26.37 -1.06 -24.78
CA TYR A 191 -26.26 -1.47 -23.38
C TYR A 191 -24.95 -1.01 -22.72
N ASP A 192 -24.11 -0.26 -23.44
CA ASP A 192 -22.85 0.26 -22.91
C ASP A 192 -23.09 1.42 -21.93
N GLY A 193 -23.08 1.10 -20.63
CA GLY A 193 -23.24 2.09 -19.56
C GLY A 193 -22.16 3.18 -19.55
N ASP A 194 -20.93 2.88 -19.98
CA ASP A 194 -19.84 3.89 -20.01
C ASP A 194 -20.06 4.90 -21.13
N ALA A 195 -20.51 4.41 -22.29
CA ALA A 195 -20.89 5.28 -23.41
C ALA A 195 -22.07 6.20 -23.05
N TRP A 196 -23.10 5.70 -22.34
CA TRP A 196 -24.19 6.54 -21.84
C TRP A 196 -23.72 7.56 -20.81
N THR A 197 -22.78 7.19 -19.94
CA THR A 197 -22.18 8.10 -18.96
C THR A 197 -21.42 9.23 -19.67
N THR A 198 -20.62 8.88 -20.70
CA THR A 198 -19.90 9.85 -21.52
C THR A 198 -20.86 10.82 -22.21
N ARG A 199 -21.97 10.31 -22.78
CA ARG A 199 -23.02 11.14 -23.38
C ARG A 199 -23.61 12.11 -22.37
N ALA A 200 -23.88 11.64 -21.15
CA ALA A 200 -24.39 12.48 -20.09
C ALA A 200 -23.42 13.60 -19.70
N TYR A 201 -22.13 13.31 -19.56
CA TYR A 201 -21.13 14.34 -19.26
C TYR A 201 -21.04 15.41 -20.34
N MET A 202 -21.08 15.01 -21.61
CA MET A 202 -21.16 15.96 -22.73
C MET A 202 -22.40 16.85 -22.64
N ALA A 203 -23.56 16.25 -22.34
CA ALA A 203 -24.82 16.99 -22.17
C ALA A 203 -24.77 17.95 -20.96
N LEU A 204 -24.19 17.52 -19.83
CA LEU A 204 -23.99 18.38 -18.65
C LEU A 204 -23.10 19.57 -18.96
N ALA A 205 -21.99 19.37 -19.67
CA ALA A 205 -21.08 20.44 -20.09
C ALA A 205 -21.79 21.48 -20.99
N ARG A 206 -22.73 21.01 -21.85
CA ARG A 206 -23.58 21.87 -22.69
C ARG A 206 -24.82 22.42 -21.97
N LYS A 207 -25.02 22.08 -20.69
CA LYS A 207 -26.21 22.42 -19.88
C LYS A 207 -27.53 21.87 -20.45
N GLU A 208 -27.46 20.78 -21.20
CA GLU A 208 -28.61 20.05 -21.72
C GLU A 208 -29.15 19.09 -20.66
N TRP A 209 -29.78 19.65 -19.62
CA TRP A 209 -30.15 18.92 -18.40
C TRP A 209 -31.06 17.72 -18.65
N LYS A 210 -32.01 17.84 -19.60
CA LYS A 210 -32.92 16.75 -19.97
C LYS A 210 -32.18 15.57 -20.60
N THR A 211 -31.33 15.85 -21.59
CA THR A 211 -30.50 14.84 -22.25
C THR A 211 -29.57 14.15 -21.24
N ALA A 212 -29.00 14.93 -20.31
CA ALA A 212 -28.15 14.40 -19.24
C ALA A 212 -28.91 13.46 -18.29
N ASP A 213 -30.10 13.83 -17.82
CA ASP A 213 -30.93 12.98 -16.94
C ASP A 213 -31.34 11.66 -17.62
N GLU A 214 -31.74 11.72 -18.90
CA GLU A 214 -32.08 10.52 -19.69
C GLU A 214 -30.87 9.60 -19.89
N ALA A 215 -29.72 10.17 -20.27
CA ALA A 215 -28.49 9.41 -20.47
C ALA A 215 -27.97 8.79 -19.16
N LEU A 216 -28.01 9.52 -18.04
CA LEU A 216 -27.64 8.99 -16.72
C LEU A 216 -28.60 7.93 -16.23
N THR A 217 -29.88 8.05 -16.53
CA THR A 217 -30.88 7.02 -16.20
C THR A 217 -30.59 5.72 -16.96
N LYS A 218 -30.24 5.79 -18.24
CA LYS A 218 -29.78 4.61 -19.00
C LYS A 218 -28.46 4.06 -18.48
N SER A 219 -27.49 4.92 -18.18
CA SER A 219 -26.21 4.51 -17.58
C SER A 219 -26.44 3.75 -16.27
N LEU A 220 -27.20 4.31 -15.33
CA LEU A 220 -27.50 3.70 -14.03
C LEU A 220 -28.35 2.44 -14.12
N HIS A 221 -29.16 2.28 -15.16
CA HIS A 221 -29.86 1.02 -15.43
C HIS A 221 -28.88 -0.12 -15.72
N PHE A 222 -27.83 0.14 -16.52
CA PHE A 222 -26.81 -0.87 -16.84
C PHE A 222 -25.69 -0.96 -15.79
N LYS A 223 -25.43 0.13 -15.06
CA LYS A 223 -24.39 0.24 -14.03
C LYS A 223 -24.95 0.91 -12.76
N PRO A 224 -25.71 0.16 -11.95
CA PRO A 224 -26.39 0.72 -10.77
C PRO A 224 -25.45 1.14 -9.65
N ASN A 225 -24.20 0.68 -9.63
CA ASN A 225 -23.24 0.94 -8.54
C ASN A 225 -22.30 2.13 -8.83
N ASN A 226 -22.67 3.06 -9.71
CA ASN A 226 -21.85 4.23 -10.04
C ASN A 226 -22.28 5.47 -9.24
N VAL A 227 -21.56 5.76 -8.15
CA VAL A 227 -21.79 6.90 -7.25
C VAL A 227 -21.80 8.24 -8.00
N ASN A 228 -20.82 8.46 -8.87
CA ASN A 228 -20.69 9.71 -9.62
C ASN A 228 -21.86 9.92 -10.59
N SER A 229 -22.39 8.84 -11.19
CA SER A 229 -23.58 8.94 -12.04
C SER A 229 -24.82 9.40 -11.26
N TYR A 230 -25.01 8.96 -10.01
CA TYR A 230 -26.10 9.46 -9.16
C TYR A 230 -25.92 10.95 -8.82
N ILE A 231 -24.72 11.36 -8.39
CA ILE A 231 -24.41 12.77 -8.05
C ILE A 231 -24.69 13.68 -9.25
N ASN A 232 -24.22 13.29 -10.44
CA ASN A 232 -24.42 14.08 -11.65
C ASN A 232 -25.87 14.08 -12.13
N ARG A 233 -26.63 12.99 -11.88
CA ARG A 233 -28.06 12.96 -12.21
C ARG A 233 -28.86 13.84 -11.27
N ALA A 234 -28.49 13.88 -9.98
CA ALA A 234 -29.05 14.81 -9.02
C ALA A 234 -28.84 16.25 -9.48
N LEU A 235 -27.64 16.60 -9.95
CA LEU A 235 -27.36 17.93 -10.52
C LEU A 235 -28.25 18.26 -11.72
N ALA A 236 -28.40 17.34 -12.68
CA ALA A 236 -29.30 17.53 -13.83
C ALA A 236 -30.75 17.74 -13.37
N ARG A 237 -31.22 16.92 -12.42
CA ARG A 237 -32.58 16.98 -11.86
C ARG A 237 -32.85 18.24 -11.07
N ILE A 238 -31.86 18.77 -10.34
CA ILE A 238 -31.98 20.08 -9.66
C ILE A 238 -32.27 21.18 -10.69
N ASN A 239 -31.55 21.19 -11.81
CA ASN A 239 -31.76 22.17 -12.88
C ASN A 239 -33.07 21.95 -13.65
N LEU A 240 -33.64 20.74 -13.61
CA LEU A 240 -34.99 20.42 -14.10
C LEU A 240 -36.09 20.64 -13.05
N ASN A 241 -35.77 21.19 -11.88
CA ASN A 241 -36.67 21.40 -10.75
C ASN A 241 -37.26 20.10 -10.15
N ASN A 242 -36.64 18.95 -10.42
CA ASN A 242 -37.00 17.65 -9.82
C ASN A 242 -36.19 17.43 -8.52
N LEU A 243 -36.51 18.22 -7.49
CA LEU A 243 -35.80 18.18 -6.21
C LEU A 243 -35.98 16.85 -5.47
N ARG A 244 -37.15 16.20 -5.60
CA ARG A 244 -37.39 14.89 -4.97
C ARG A 244 -36.50 13.81 -5.57
N GLY A 245 -36.39 13.76 -6.90
CA GLY A 245 -35.53 12.80 -7.60
C GLY A 245 -34.06 13.03 -7.29
N ALA A 246 -33.62 14.28 -7.22
CA ALA A 246 -32.25 14.62 -6.87
C ALA A 246 -31.88 14.28 -5.41
N MET A 247 -32.79 14.46 -4.45
CA MET A 247 -32.56 14.02 -3.07
C MET A 247 -32.39 12.50 -3.00
N SER A 248 -33.26 11.74 -3.68
CA SER A 248 -33.16 10.28 -3.75
C SER A 248 -31.84 9.82 -4.39
N ASP A 249 -31.34 10.53 -5.40
CA ASP A 249 -30.06 10.22 -6.01
C ASP A 249 -28.88 10.44 -5.06
N TYR A 250 -28.88 11.50 -4.25
CA TYR A 250 -27.85 11.69 -3.22
C TYR A 250 -27.92 10.62 -2.12
N ASP A 251 -29.12 10.21 -1.73
CA ASP A 251 -29.29 9.13 -0.75
C ASP A 251 -28.73 7.81 -1.31
N ASN A 252 -29.07 7.44 -2.56
CA ASN A 252 -28.50 6.27 -3.23
C ASN A 252 -26.97 6.35 -3.37
N ALA A 253 -26.42 7.52 -3.66
CA ALA A 253 -24.98 7.73 -3.74
C ALA A 253 -24.29 7.44 -2.40
N LEU A 254 -24.91 7.83 -1.29
CA LEU A 254 -24.39 7.64 0.07
C LEU A 254 -24.67 6.24 0.65
N GLU A 255 -25.66 5.52 0.12
CA GLU A 255 -25.80 4.07 0.38
C GLU A 255 -24.63 3.27 -0.23
N LEU A 256 -24.15 3.69 -1.40
CA LEU A 256 -23.03 3.05 -2.10
C LEU A 256 -21.66 3.47 -1.54
N ASP A 257 -21.46 4.75 -1.26
CA ASP A 257 -20.25 5.30 -0.65
C ASP A 257 -20.60 6.22 0.53
N PRO A 258 -20.68 5.68 1.76
CA PRO A 258 -21.05 6.46 2.94
C PRO A 258 -20.07 7.57 3.31
N ASN A 259 -18.85 7.57 2.76
CA ASN A 259 -17.83 8.57 3.06
C ASN A 259 -17.66 9.59 1.92
N ASN A 260 -18.57 9.59 0.93
CA ASN A 260 -18.43 10.45 -0.24
C ASN A 260 -18.62 11.94 0.11
N PHE A 261 -17.55 12.72 -0.02
CA PHE A 261 -17.58 14.15 0.26
C PHE A 261 -18.60 14.93 -0.59
N LEU A 262 -18.58 14.72 -1.91
CA LEU A 262 -19.43 15.47 -2.85
C LEU A 262 -20.90 15.21 -2.60
N ALA A 263 -21.27 13.95 -2.35
CA ALA A 263 -22.65 13.58 -2.05
C ALA A 263 -23.14 14.22 -0.74
N HIS A 264 -22.34 14.17 0.34
CA HIS A 264 -22.70 14.85 1.59
C HIS A 264 -22.81 16.37 1.42
N TYR A 265 -21.86 16.99 0.73
CA TYR A 265 -21.82 18.45 0.58
C TYR A 265 -23.01 18.95 -0.24
N ASN A 266 -23.26 18.33 -1.40
CA ASN A 266 -24.35 18.71 -2.28
C ASN A 266 -25.73 18.39 -1.68
N ARG A 267 -25.88 17.26 -0.98
CA ARG A 267 -27.12 16.95 -0.24
C ARG A 267 -27.36 17.94 0.88
N GLY A 268 -26.32 18.32 1.62
CA GLY A 268 -26.38 19.34 2.66
C GLY A 268 -26.90 20.67 2.12
N LEU A 269 -26.31 21.20 1.04
CA LEU A 269 -26.78 22.41 0.37
C LEU A 269 -28.24 22.30 -0.12
N MET A 270 -28.61 21.15 -0.67
CA MET A 270 -29.97 20.90 -1.13
C MET A 270 -30.99 20.90 0.03
N ARG A 271 -30.62 20.32 1.19
CA ARG A 271 -31.44 20.36 2.40
C ARG A 271 -31.61 21.80 2.91
N VAL A 272 -30.57 22.64 2.82
CA VAL A 272 -30.69 24.08 3.13
C VAL A 272 -31.73 24.75 2.23
N GLN A 273 -31.71 24.46 0.92
CA GLN A 273 -32.67 25.02 -0.04
C GLN A 273 -34.12 24.57 0.25
N LEU A 274 -34.29 23.33 0.72
CA LEU A 274 -35.58 22.76 1.11
C LEU A 274 -36.03 23.17 2.53
N GLY A 275 -35.18 23.85 3.30
CA GLY A 275 -35.45 24.27 4.68
C GLY A 275 -35.23 23.19 5.74
N ASP A 276 -34.66 22.03 5.40
CA ASP A 276 -34.31 20.98 6.36
C ASP A 276 -32.95 21.27 7.02
N ASP A 277 -32.88 22.40 7.73
CA ASP A 277 -31.63 22.96 8.25
C ASP A 277 -30.93 22.02 9.26
N ASN A 278 -31.71 21.31 10.09
CA ASN A 278 -31.15 20.38 11.09
C ASN A 278 -30.45 19.18 10.45
N ARG A 279 -31.03 18.59 9.39
CA ARG A 279 -30.37 17.50 8.66
C ARG A 279 -29.24 18.00 7.76
N ALA A 280 -29.29 19.25 7.30
CA ALA A 280 -28.16 19.87 6.61
C ALA A 280 -26.95 20.01 7.56
N ILE A 281 -27.17 20.39 8.82
CA ILE A 281 -26.11 20.45 9.84
C ILE A 281 -25.43 19.08 10.00
N THR A 282 -26.19 17.98 10.03
CA THR A 282 -25.59 16.63 10.19
C THR A 282 -24.73 16.24 8.99
N ASP A 283 -25.08 16.64 7.76
CA ASP A 283 -24.23 16.43 6.59
C ASP A 283 -22.92 17.21 6.69
N PHE A 284 -22.96 18.49 7.11
CA PHE A 284 -21.74 19.27 7.28
C PHE A 284 -20.89 18.81 8.47
N ASP A 285 -21.50 18.30 9.55
CA ASP A 285 -20.79 17.68 10.67
C ASP A 285 -19.95 16.49 10.22
N PHE A 286 -20.51 15.64 9.36
CA PHE A 286 -19.80 14.50 8.80
C PHE A 286 -18.58 14.93 7.99
N ILE A 287 -18.74 15.93 7.12
CA ILE A 287 -17.64 16.49 6.33
C ILE A 287 -16.54 17.06 7.24
N ILE A 288 -16.91 17.79 8.28
CA ILE A 288 -15.95 18.39 9.23
C ILE A 288 -15.23 17.32 10.06
N LYS A 289 -15.87 16.17 10.30
CA LYS A 289 -15.22 15.02 10.95
C LYS A 289 -14.14 14.42 10.07
N MET A 290 -14.39 14.29 8.76
CA MET A 290 -13.40 13.78 7.80
C MET A 290 -12.32 14.81 7.50
N GLU A 291 -12.71 16.08 7.33
CA GLU A 291 -11.84 17.20 7.01
C GLU A 291 -12.01 18.35 8.02
N PRO A 292 -11.31 18.30 9.18
CA PRO A 292 -11.47 19.29 10.25
C PRO A 292 -11.15 20.74 9.88
N GLN A 293 -10.51 20.95 8.73
CA GLN A 293 -10.06 22.23 8.22
C GLN A 293 -10.78 22.63 6.92
N ASN A 294 -11.90 21.99 6.59
CA ASN A 294 -12.71 22.33 5.42
C ASN A 294 -13.51 23.61 5.68
N PHE A 295 -13.04 24.71 5.09
CA PHE A 295 -13.64 26.03 5.26
C PHE A 295 -15.11 26.09 4.83
N MET A 296 -15.45 25.48 3.69
CA MET A 296 -16.79 25.57 3.10
C MET A 296 -17.82 24.90 4.01
N ALA A 297 -17.51 23.69 4.48
CA ALA A 297 -18.37 22.97 5.40
C ALA A 297 -18.52 23.68 6.75
N ILE A 298 -17.42 24.19 7.32
CA ILE A 298 -17.46 24.93 8.60
C ILE A 298 -18.28 26.21 8.45
N PHE A 299 -18.12 26.95 7.35
CA PHE A 299 -18.86 28.18 7.11
C PHE A 299 -20.35 27.93 6.85
N ASN A 300 -20.70 26.93 6.03
CA ASN A 300 -22.10 26.56 5.80
C ASN A 300 -22.78 26.05 7.08
N ARG A 301 -22.07 25.28 7.92
CA ARG A 301 -22.59 24.89 9.25
C ARG A 301 -22.78 26.10 10.16
N ALA A 302 -21.88 27.08 10.13
CA ALA A 302 -22.02 28.31 10.90
C ALA A 302 -23.27 29.11 10.48
N LEU A 303 -23.53 29.24 9.18
CA LEU A 303 -24.74 29.85 8.63
C LEU A 303 -26.00 29.13 9.12
N LEU A 304 -25.99 27.80 9.13
CA LEU A 304 -27.13 26.99 9.60
C LEU A 304 -27.35 27.10 11.10
N HIS A 305 -26.29 27.14 11.90
CA HIS A 305 -26.39 27.42 13.33
C HIS A 305 -26.93 28.83 13.62
N ASP A 306 -26.55 29.83 12.81
CA ASP A 306 -27.06 31.20 12.94
C ASP A 306 -28.56 31.27 12.61
N LYS A 307 -28.98 30.56 11.55
CA LYS A 307 -30.38 30.43 11.10
C LYS A 307 -31.25 29.67 12.09
N THR A 308 -30.74 28.57 12.66
CA THR A 308 -31.44 27.76 13.69
C THR A 308 -31.41 28.38 15.09
N GLY A 309 -30.70 29.49 15.29
CA GLY A 309 -30.64 30.22 16.56
C GLY A 309 -29.56 29.73 17.54
N ASN A 310 -28.73 28.75 17.17
CA ASN A 310 -27.58 28.32 17.95
C ASN A 310 -26.38 29.28 17.77
N LEU A 311 -26.54 30.51 18.24
CA LEU A 311 -25.59 31.61 18.01
C LEU A 311 -24.19 31.32 18.57
N ARG A 312 -24.10 30.59 19.69
CA ARG A 312 -22.80 30.23 20.28
C ARG A 312 -22.03 29.25 19.39
N ALA A 313 -22.70 28.25 18.83
CA ALA A 313 -22.09 27.33 17.88
C ALA A 313 -21.69 28.03 16.57
N ALA A 314 -22.56 28.92 16.06
CA ALA A 314 -22.26 29.74 14.89
C ALA A 314 -20.99 30.60 15.08
N ILE A 315 -20.87 31.30 16.21
CA ILE A 315 -19.70 32.11 16.55
C ILE A 315 -18.42 31.26 16.60
N ARG A 316 -18.48 30.05 17.18
CA ARG A 316 -17.33 29.15 17.25
C ARG A 316 -16.85 28.77 15.84
N ASP A 317 -17.77 28.42 14.96
CA ASP A 317 -17.45 27.99 13.59
C ASP A 317 -17.00 29.17 12.71
N TYR A 318 -17.64 30.34 12.81
CA TYR A 318 -17.14 31.57 12.20
C TYR A 318 -15.74 31.93 12.70
N THR A 319 -15.45 31.72 13.99
CA THR A 319 -14.12 31.99 14.54
C THR A 319 -13.07 31.05 13.97
N LYS A 320 -13.37 29.75 13.79
CA LYS A 320 -12.46 28.82 13.10
C LYS A 320 -12.17 29.28 11.68
N VAL A 321 -13.22 29.66 10.94
CA VAL A 321 -13.12 30.19 9.59
C VAL A 321 -12.25 31.46 9.54
N ILE A 322 -12.45 32.41 10.45
CA ILE A 322 -11.71 33.68 10.50
C ILE A 322 -10.25 33.46 10.93
N ASN A 323 -9.97 32.48 11.80
CA ASN A 323 -8.59 32.14 12.16
C ASN A 323 -7.82 31.58 10.96
N GLN A 324 -8.50 30.84 10.07
CA GLN A 324 -7.92 30.34 8.84
C GLN A 324 -7.81 31.45 7.77
N PHE A 325 -8.83 32.31 7.67
CA PHE A 325 -8.92 33.41 6.72
C PHE A 325 -9.25 34.74 7.42
N PRO A 326 -8.25 35.46 7.96
CA PRO A 326 -8.47 36.68 8.75
C PRO A 326 -9.19 37.81 8.02
N ASN A 327 -9.10 37.85 6.69
CA ASN A 327 -9.71 38.86 5.82
C ASN A 327 -11.00 38.36 5.15
N PHE A 328 -11.67 37.38 5.73
CA PHE A 328 -12.96 36.90 5.23
C PHE A 328 -14.11 37.76 5.77
N TRP A 329 -14.41 38.83 5.06
CA TRP A 329 -15.33 39.89 5.49
C TRP A 329 -16.76 39.40 5.74
N THR A 330 -17.27 38.48 4.89
CA THR A 330 -18.60 37.89 5.07
C THR A 330 -18.72 37.13 6.39
N GLY A 331 -17.69 36.35 6.76
CA GLY A 331 -17.64 35.64 8.03
C GLY A 331 -17.55 36.58 9.24
N LEU A 332 -16.76 37.67 9.13
CA LEU A 332 -16.70 38.71 10.17
C LEU A 332 -18.06 39.39 10.37
N SER A 333 -18.75 39.72 9.27
CA SER A 333 -20.07 40.36 9.31
C SER A 333 -21.10 39.47 10.00
N ASN A 334 -21.15 38.19 9.63
CA ASN A 334 -22.09 37.24 10.23
C ASN A 334 -21.77 36.98 11.71
N ARG A 335 -20.49 36.88 12.08
CA ARG A 335 -20.08 36.73 13.48
C ARG A 335 -20.43 37.96 14.33
N ALA A 336 -20.23 39.17 13.80
CA ALA A 336 -20.63 40.42 14.45
C ALA A 336 -22.15 40.46 14.70
N SER A 337 -22.95 40.04 13.71
CA SER A 337 -24.40 39.90 13.86
C SER A 337 -24.77 38.94 14.99
N CYS A 338 -24.15 37.75 15.04
CA CYS A 338 -24.37 36.81 16.15
C CYS A 338 -23.96 37.40 17.51
N TYR A 339 -22.84 38.14 17.58
CA TYR A 339 -22.43 38.82 18.82
C TYR A 339 -23.45 39.87 19.27
N ARG A 340 -23.98 40.68 18.35
CA ARG A 340 -25.05 41.65 18.67
C ARG A 340 -26.30 40.97 19.19
N ARG A 341 -26.74 39.89 18.53
CA ARG A 341 -27.91 39.10 18.95
C ARG A 341 -27.74 38.46 20.34
N LEU A 342 -26.51 38.20 20.77
CA LEU A 342 -26.17 37.70 22.13
C LEU A 342 -25.85 38.81 23.15
N GLY A 343 -25.90 40.09 22.77
CA GLY A 343 -25.54 41.21 23.64
C GLY A 343 -24.03 41.42 23.87
N MET A 344 -23.17 40.76 23.08
CA MET A 344 -21.71 40.91 23.14
C MET A 344 -21.23 42.11 22.29
N THR A 345 -21.69 43.32 22.63
CA THR A 345 -21.50 44.54 21.83
C THR A 345 -20.03 44.85 21.53
N ALA A 346 -19.16 44.82 22.55
CA ALA A 346 -17.73 45.11 22.37
C ALA A 346 -17.05 44.18 21.35
N LYS A 347 -17.43 42.90 21.29
CA LYS A 347 -16.88 41.95 20.31
C LYS A 347 -17.43 42.19 18.91
N ALA A 348 -18.71 42.53 18.79
CA ALA A 348 -19.32 42.90 17.51
C ALA A 348 -18.63 44.14 16.90
N GLU A 349 -18.41 45.18 17.72
CA GLU A 349 -17.74 46.42 17.29
C GLU A 349 -16.31 46.18 16.82
N MET A 350 -15.57 45.26 17.44
CA MET A 350 -14.23 44.88 16.97
C MET A 350 -14.24 44.27 15.56
N ASP A 351 -15.20 43.38 15.27
CA ASP A 351 -15.33 42.75 13.96
C ASP A 351 -15.81 43.75 12.90
N GLU A 352 -16.79 44.58 13.24
CA GLU A 352 -17.29 45.68 12.40
C GLU A 352 -16.18 46.70 12.09
N PHE A 353 -15.40 47.09 13.09
CA PHE A 353 -14.27 48.00 12.91
C PHE A 353 -13.23 47.45 11.93
N ARG A 354 -12.94 46.14 11.96
CA ARG A 354 -12.04 45.50 10.98
C ARG A 354 -12.60 45.61 9.56
N ILE A 355 -13.91 45.41 9.40
CA ILE A 355 -14.60 45.54 8.11
C ILE A 355 -14.54 47.00 7.62
N PHE A 356 -14.89 47.97 8.47
CA PHE A 356 -14.85 49.39 8.12
C PHE A 356 -13.44 49.87 7.76
N LYS A 357 -12.43 49.48 8.54
CA LYS A 357 -11.02 49.77 8.25
C LYS A 357 -10.61 49.21 6.88
N ALA A 358 -11.04 48.00 6.54
CA ALA A 358 -10.75 47.40 5.24
C ALA A 358 -11.45 48.14 4.07
N GLN A 359 -12.70 48.57 4.26
CA GLN A 359 -13.42 49.39 3.27
C GLN A 359 -12.75 50.75 3.06
N MET A 360 -12.38 51.44 4.14
CA MET A 360 -11.65 52.71 4.08
C MET A 360 -10.31 52.57 3.36
N ASN A 361 -9.53 51.53 3.70
CA ASN A 361 -8.27 51.23 3.02
C ASN A 361 -8.50 51.00 1.52
N LYS A 362 -9.57 50.31 1.12
CA LYS A 362 -9.94 50.10 -0.28
C LYS A 362 -10.18 51.42 -1.03
N HIS A 363 -10.82 52.40 -0.40
CA HIS A 363 -11.04 53.74 -0.99
C HIS A 363 -9.74 54.53 -1.20
N ILE A 364 -8.71 54.28 -0.39
CA ILE A 364 -7.38 54.91 -0.48
C ILE A 364 -6.40 54.04 -1.29
N GLY A 365 -6.91 53.03 -2.01
CA GLY A 365 -6.10 52.14 -2.88
C GLY A 365 -5.31 51.04 -2.16
N ILE A 366 -5.44 50.92 -0.84
CA ILE A 366 -4.78 49.89 -0.02
C ILE A 366 -5.71 48.68 0.12
N GLN A 367 -5.46 47.60 -0.62
CA GLN A 367 -6.23 46.36 -0.49
C GLN A 367 -5.43 45.29 0.27
N PRO A 368 -5.91 44.79 1.42
CA PRO A 368 -5.32 43.65 2.10
C PRO A 368 -5.42 42.41 1.21
N ARG A 369 -4.33 42.04 0.52
CA ARG A 369 -4.27 40.82 -0.28
C ARG A 369 -3.99 39.63 0.64
N TRP A 370 -4.56 38.47 0.32
CA TRP A 370 -4.15 37.24 0.97
C TRP A 370 -2.65 37.00 0.76
N SER A 371 -1.99 36.51 1.81
CA SER A 371 -0.57 36.15 1.77
C SER A 371 -0.32 35.08 0.69
N ALA A 372 0.91 35.03 0.17
CA ALA A 372 1.29 33.99 -0.79
C ALA A 372 1.08 32.56 -0.23
N LYS A 373 1.27 32.39 1.09
CA LYS A 373 0.99 31.14 1.80
C LYS A 373 -0.49 30.77 1.77
N THR A 374 -1.37 31.71 2.12
CA THR A 374 -2.83 31.53 2.07
C THR A 374 -3.30 31.23 0.65
N LYS A 375 -2.79 31.95 -0.37
CA LYS A 375 -3.10 31.64 -1.78
C LYS A 375 -2.62 30.26 -2.22
N LYS A 376 -1.46 29.80 -1.71
CA LYS A 376 -0.92 28.46 -2.01
C LYS A 376 -1.74 27.36 -1.30
N GLU A 377 -2.17 27.59 -0.07
CA GLU A 377 -3.10 26.70 0.66
C GLU A 377 -4.45 26.61 -0.05
N MET A 378 -4.94 27.71 -0.61
CA MET A 378 -6.14 27.72 -1.46
C MET A 378 -5.92 26.97 -2.79
N ARG A 379 -4.79 27.15 -3.48
CA ARG A 379 -4.48 26.43 -4.74
C ARG A 379 -4.32 24.92 -4.54
N LYS A 380 -3.80 24.48 -3.40
CA LYS A 380 -3.67 23.04 -3.07
C LYS A 380 -5.01 22.36 -2.81
N ARG A 381 -6.05 23.13 -2.50
CA ARG A 381 -7.41 22.68 -2.21
C ARG A 381 -8.31 23.29 -3.27
N SER A 382 -8.20 22.77 -4.49
CA SER A 382 -8.75 23.28 -5.75
C SER A 382 -10.26 23.64 -5.76
N GLU A 383 -11.00 23.34 -4.69
CA GLU A 383 -12.45 23.53 -4.57
C GLU A 383 -12.87 24.71 -3.67
N VAL A 384 -11.95 25.43 -3.04
CA VAL A 384 -12.30 26.47 -2.03
C VAL A 384 -12.18 27.88 -2.62
N ASP A 385 -13.13 28.26 -3.48
CA ASP A 385 -13.42 29.69 -3.72
C ASP A 385 -14.30 30.19 -2.56
N PRO A 386 -13.81 31.10 -1.68
CA PRO A 386 -14.58 31.59 -0.54
C PRO A 386 -15.87 32.32 -0.92
N ASN A 387 -16.07 32.64 -2.20
CA ASN A 387 -17.30 33.23 -2.71
C ASN A 387 -18.30 32.20 -3.24
N LYS A 388 -17.93 30.92 -3.36
CA LYS A 388 -18.78 29.84 -3.93
C LYS A 388 -19.31 28.87 -2.88
N PHE A 389 -19.32 29.24 -1.59
CA PHE A 389 -19.80 28.37 -0.50
C PHE A 389 -21.26 27.90 -0.68
N ALA A 390 -22.08 28.68 -1.39
CA ALA A 390 -23.46 28.35 -1.70
C ALA A 390 -23.67 27.59 -3.03
N SER A 391 -22.60 27.33 -3.78
CA SER A 391 -22.68 26.64 -5.07
C SER A 391 -22.50 25.12 -4.90
N LEU A 392 -23.27 24.34 -5.67
CA LEU A 392 -23.06 22.90 -5.78
C LEU A 392 -21.66 22.62 -6.34
N VAL A 393 -21.00 21.60 -5.79
CA VAL A 393 -19.66 21.18 -6.22
C VAL A 393 -19.82 20.01 -7.18
N VAL A 394 -19.15 20.09 -8.32
CA VAL A 394 -19.13 19.04 -9.34
C VAL A 394 -17.67 18.65 -9.52
N ASP A 395 -17.38 17.36 -9.69
CA ASP A 395 -16.05 16.91 -10.07
C ASP A 395 -15.67 17.54 -11.41
N ASP A 396 -14.48 18.16 -11.50
CA ASP A 396 -14.04 18.90 -12.69
C ASP A 396 -13.92 18.01 -13.94
N GLU A 397 -13.70 16.69 -13.76
CA GLU A 397 -13.57 15.72 -14.86
C GLU A 397 -14.19 14.37 -14.52
N PRO A 398 -14.84 13.70 -15.50
CA PRO A 398 -15.25 12.31 -15.35
C PRO A 398 -14.02 11.41 -15.19
N LYS A 399 -13.94 10.68 -14.07
CA LYS A 399 -12.91 9.65 -13.89
C LYS A 399 -13.31 8.40 -14.67
N TYR A 400 -12.63 8.15 -15.78
CA TYR A 400 -12.76 6.91 -16.53
C TYR A 400 -11.83 5.85 -15.93
N GLU A 401 -12.37 4.78 -15.38
CA GLU A 401 -11.59 3.59 -15.08
C GLU A 401 -11.58 2.69 -16.33
N HIS A 402 -10.48 2.72 -17.09
CA HIS A 402 -10.33 1.84 -18.24
C HIS A 402 -10.10 0.40 -17.78
N ASN A 403 -11.06 -0.46 -18.11
CA ASN A 403 -10.88 -1.90 -18.02
C ASN A 403 -10.11 -2.37 -19.26
N TYR A 404 -8.80 -2.50 -19.12
CA TYR A 404 -7.96 -3.20 -20.09
C TYR A 404 -8.47 -4.63 -20.23
N LYS A 405 -8.79 -5.04 -21.45
CA LYS A 405 -9.29 -6.41 -21.70
C LYS A 405 -8.11 -7.35 -21.75
N SER A 406 -8.09 -8.30 -20.84
CA SER A 406 -7.11 -9.39 -20.80
C SER A 406 -7.75 -10.66 -20.25
N GLU A 407 -7.12 -11.81 -20.52
CA GLU A 407 -7.55 -13.11 -20.02
C GLU A 407 -7.27 -13.29 -18.52
N TYR A 408 -6.39 -12.47 -17.93
CA TYR A 408 -6.04 -12.54 -16.50
C TYR A 408 -7.15 -11.95 -15.62
N ARG A 409 -8.16 -12.76 -15.26
CA ARG A 409 -9.18 -12.43 -14.25
C ARG A 409 -8.64 -12.69 -12.84
N GLY A 410 -8.43 -11.62 -12.06
CA GLY A 410 -8.01 -11.73 -10.66
C GLY A 410 -9.14 -11.45 -9.67
N LYS A 411 -9.45 -12.44 -8.82
CA LYS A 411 -10.12 -12.23 -7.52
C LYS A 411 -9.06 -12.30 -6.44
N VAL A 412 -9.07 -11.31 -5.53
CA VAL A 412 -7.98 -11.15 -4.57
C VAL A 412 -8.37 -11.72 -3.21
N GLN A 413 -7.56 -12.64 -2.70
CA GLN A 413 -7.63 -13.08 -1.31
C GLN A 413 -7.32 -11.87 -0.39
N ASN A 414 -8.26 -11.52 0.48
CA ASN A 414 -8.11 -10.44 1.45
C ASN A 414 -7.69 -11.03 2.79
N ARG A 415 -6.39 -11.14 3.05
CA ARG A 415 -5.89 -11.36 4.42
C ARG A 415 -5.51 -10.02 5.02
N GLN A 416 -6.06 -9.70 6.20
CA GLN A 416 -5.61 -8.55 6.97
C GLN A 416 -4.33 -8.95 7.70
N VAL A 417 -3.19 -8.42 7.26
CA VAL A 417 -1.89 -8.57 7.93
C VAL A 417 -1.49 -7.22 8.53
N GLU A 418 -1.02 -7.19 9.77
CA GLU A 418 -0.56 -5.97 10.41
C GLU A 418 0.72 -5.44 9.73
N THR A 419 0.78 -4.14 9.40
CA THR A 419 1.96 -3.51 8.79
C THR A 419 3.00 -3.15 9.86
N ALA A 420 3.46 -4.16 10.58
CA ALA A 420 4.50 -4.05 11.61
C ALA A 420 5.85 -4.54 11.08
N PHE A 421 6.94 -4.10 11.72
CA PHE A 421 8.26 -4.68 11.49
C PHE A 421 8.29 -6.11 12.06
N LEU A 422 8.96 -7.03 11.36
CA LEU A 422 9.26 -8.35 11.87
C LEU A 422 10.24 -8.26 13.06
N PRO A 423 10.17 -9.22 14.01
CA PRO A 423 11.00 -9.19 15.21
C PRO A 423 12.49 -9.38 14.92
N MET A 424 13.32 -9.19 15.96
CA MET A 424 14.75 -9.49 15.89
C MET A 424 15.02 -11.00 15.82
N TYR A 425 16.14 -11.38 15.21
CA TYR A 425 16.68 -12.74 15.34
C TYR A 425 17.23 -12.96 16.75
N GLN A 426 16.91 -14.10 17.34
CA GLN A 426 17.39 -14.50 18.65
C GLN A 426 17.80 -15.97 18.65
N LEU A 427 18.64 -16.35 19.63
CA LEU A 427 18.96 -17.75 19.88
C LEU A 427 17.86 -18.42 20.69
N SER A 428 17.50 -19.64 20.31
CA SER A 428 16.46 -20.44 20.96
C SER A 428 16.82 -21.92 20.97
N TYR A 429 16.29 -22.66 21.95
CA TYR A 429 16.36 -24.13 21.98
C TYR A 429 15.24 -24.81 21.17
N PHE A 430 14.36 -24.01 20.58
CA PHE A 430 13.24 -24.47 19.76
C PHE A 430 13.46 -24.04 18.30
N PRO A 431 13.31 -24.95 17.32
CA PRO A 431 13.47 -24.62 15.91
C PRO A 431 12.33 -23.72 15.43
N ASN A 432 12.55 -22.99 14.34
CA ASN A 432 11.51 -22.15 13.75
C ASN A 432 10.53 -23.01 12.95
N ASN A 433 9.31 -23.19 13.48
CA ASN A 433 8.27 -24.01 12.83
C ASN A 433 7.44 -23.25 11.78
N GLN A 434 7.59 -21.92 11.67
CA GLN A 434 6.75 -21.10 10.77
C GLN A 434 7.25 -21.07 9.32
N ASN A 435 8.54 -21.32 9.10
CA ASN A 435 9.11 -21.37 7.75
C ASN A 435 8.79 -22.71 7.08
N VAL A 436 7.71 -22.74 6.29
CA VAL A 436 7.29 -23.90 5.46
C VAL A 436 8.34 -24.33 4.41
N ASN A 437 9.44 -23.57 4.28
CA ASN A 437 10.60 -23.92 3.45
C ASN A 437 11.56 -24.90 4.17
N GLY A 438 11.43 -25.11 5.48
CA GLY A 438 12.33 -25.97 6.27
C GLY A 438 13.77 -25.46 6.35
N VAL A 439 14.05 -24.25 5.85
CA VAL A 439 15.37 -23.63 5.89
C VAL A 439 15.54 -22.96 7.25
N GLN A 440 16.35 -23.59 8.09
CA GLN A 440 16.78 -23.05 9.37
C GLN A 440 17.92 -22.05 9.14
N ALA A 441 17.83 -20.87 9.75
CA ALA A 441 18.90 -19.89 9.72
C ALA A 441 20.21 -20.50 10.26
N TYR A 442 21.30 -20.25 9.55
CA TYR A 442 22.61 -20.83 9.80
C TYR A 442 23.64 -19.74 10.12
N ASP A 443 24.45 -19.99 11.13
CA ASP A 443 25.64 -19.23 11.47
C ASP A 443 26.73 -20.19 11.98
N LYS A 444 27.98 -19.91 11.64
CA LYS A 444 29.11 -20.78 11.96
C LYS A 444 29.38 -20.83 13.47
N ASP A 445 29.25 -19.71 14.18
CA ASP A 445 29.55 -19.63 15.61
C ASP A 445 28.46 -20.35 16.42
N VAL A 446 27.21 -20.29 15.96
CA VAL A 446 26.10 -21.06 16.54
C VAL A 446 26.27 -22.57 16.30
N ASP A 447 26.76 -22.96 15.12
CA ASP A 447 27.07 -24.37 14.86
C ASP A 447 28.24 -24.87 15.73
N ALA A 448 29.28 -24.05 15.93
CA ALA A 448 30.36 -24.36 16.87
C ALA A 448 29.87 -24.55 18.31
N LEU A 449 28.92 -23.72 18.77
CA LEU A 449 28.26 -23.91 20.07
C LEU A 449 27.55 -25.26 20.16
N ASN A 450 26.92 -25.70 19.07
CA ASN A 450 26.16 -26.95 18.99
C ASN A 450 27.04 -28.21 18.93
N GLN A 451 28.29 -28.13 18.46
CA GLN A 451 29.18 -29.30 18.35
C GLN A 451 29.44 -29.99 19.71
N HIS A 452 29.27 -29.26 20.81
CA HIS A 452 29.55 -29.75 22.16
C HIS A 452 28.37 -30.44 22.85
N THR A 453 27.15 -30.41 22.29
CA THR A 453 25.96 -31.03 22.91
C THR A 453 24.96 -31.53 21.85
N LYS A 454 24.61 -32.82 21.86
CA LYS A 454 23.66 -33.41 20.90
C LYS A 454 22.17 -33.21 21.25
N ALA A 455 21.84 -33.07 22.54
CA ALA A 455 20.45 -33.09 23.02
C ALA A 455 19.76 -31.71 23.02
N ASP A 456 20.53 -30.63 23.17
CA ASP A 456 20.02 -29.27 23.38
C ASP A 456 20.59 -28.31 22.34
N LYS A 457 20.23 -28.56 21.07
CA LYS A 457 20.69 -27.74 19.95
C LYS A 457 20.09 -26.34 20.03
N VAL A 458 20.92 -25.33 19.78
CA VAL A 458 20.55 -23.92 19.65
C VAL A 458 20.27 -23.59 18.18
N TYR A 459 19.22 -22.83 17.96
CA TYR A 459 18.70 -22.38 16.67
C TYR A 459 18.60 -20.86 16.63
N ILE A 460 18.76 -20.28 15.43
CA ILE A 460 18.50 -18.87 15.18
C ILE A 460 17.05 -18.73 14.71
N VAL A 461 16.24 -17.97 15.41
CA VAL A 461 14.80 -17.82 15.14
C VAL A 461 14.40 -16.35 15.02
N CYS A 462 13.47 -16.05 14.12
CA CYS A 462 12.86 -14.72 13.94
C CYS A 462 11.35 -14.82 14.17
N SER A 463 10.96 -15.13 15.40
CA SER A 463 9.54 -15.21 15.81
C SER A 463 9.37 -14.85 17.29
N LYS A 464 8.22 -14.26 17.63
CA LYS A 464 7.82 -13.98 19.03
C LYS A 464 6.90 -15.08 19.56
N GLU A 465 7.19 -16.36 19.29
CA GLU A 465 6.35 -17.47 19.76
C GLU A 465 6.32 -17.54 21.30
N GLN A 466 5.15 -17.86 21.84
CA GLN A 466 4.97 -18.15 23.25
C GLN A 466 5.27 -19.63 23.49
N LEU A 467 6.03 -19.91 24.54
CA LEU A 467 6.29 -21.28 24.98
C LEU A 467 5.00 -21.90 25.51
N ASP A 468 4.80 -23.17 25.19
CA ASP A 468 3.80 -24.00 25.86
C ASP A 468 4.30 -24.39 27.27
N GLU A 469 3.42 -24.99 28.07
CA GLU A 469 3.73 -25.41 29.45
C GLU A 469 4.91 -26.39 29.49
N ASN A 470 4.92 -27.34 28.55
CA ASN A 470 5.98 -28.35 28.42
C ASN A 470 7.33 -27.72 28.04
N GLY A 471 7.34 -26.79 27.09
CA GLY A 471 8.53 -26.04 26.68
C GLY A 471 9.07 -25.22 27.84
N SER A 472 8.20 -24.53 28.58
CA SER A 472 8.57 -23.73 29.75
C SER A 472 9.22 -24.60 30.83
N MET A 473 8.60 -25.72 31.20
CA MET A 473 9.17 -26.68 32.18
C MET A 473 10.52 -27.24 31.74
N LYS A 474 10.69 -27.55 30.45
CA LYS A 474 11.97 -28.01 29.91
C LYS A 474 13.08 -26.97 30.11
N ILE A 475 12.79 -25.69 29.86
CA ILE A 475 13.77 -24.62 30.02
C ILE A 475 14.08 -24.34 31.50
N PHE A 476 13.08 -24.36 32.39
CA PHE A 476 13.32 -24.25 33.84
C PHE A 476 14.27 -25.35 34.34
N SER A 477 13.98 -26.62 34.01
CA SER A 477 14.85 -27.74 34.38
C SER A 477 16.27 -27.60 33.81
N MET A 478 16.39 -27.05 32.60
CA MET A 478 17.70 -26.75 32.00
C MET A 478 18.46 -25.66 32.78
N ILE A 479 17.78 -24.59 33.20
CA ILE A 479 18.39 -23.50 33.99
C ILE A 479 18.88 -24.02 35.33
N ASP A 480 18.09 -24.85 36.03
CA ASP A 480 18.48 -25.43 37.31
C ASP A 480 19.72 -26.31 37.16
N LYS A 481 19.72 -27.18 36.13
CA LYS A 481 20.86 -28.03 35.81
C LYS A 481 22.12 -27.22 35.48
N LEU A 482 22.00 -26.24 34.59
CA LEU A 482 23.13 -25.39 34.19
C LEU A 482 23.65 -24.56 35.36
N SER A 483 22.77 -24.11 36.26
CA SER A 483 23.16 -23.39 37.47
C SER A 483 23.93 -24.27 38.46
N ALA A 484 23.48 -25.51 38.64
CA ALA A 484 24.20 -26.48 39.46
C ALA A 484 25.59 -26.79 38.88
N GLU A 485 25.68 -27.04 37.57
CA GLU A 485 26.96 -27.31 36.88
C GLU A 485 27.90 -26.08 36.95
N LEU A 486 27.36 -24.87 36.80
CA LEU A 486 28.13 -23.63 36.87
C LEU A 486 28.72 -23.41 38.28
N SER A 487 28.03 -23.82 39.34
CA SER A 487 28.50 -23.67 40.72
C SER A 487 29.75 -24.49 41.04
N VAL A 488 29.97 -25.59 40.31
CA VAL A 488 31.10 -26.51 40.50
C VAL A 488 32.17 -26.36 39.40
N ALA A 489 31.92 -25.55 38.37
CA ALA A 489 32.83 -25.35 37.25
C ALA A 489 34.12 -24.61 37.67
N SER A 490 35.25 -25.29 37.57
CA SER A 490 36.58 -24.77 37.96
C SER A 490 37.35 -24.13 36.81
N ASP A 491 37.11 -24.53 35.56
CA ASP A 491 37.79 -24.00 34.38
C ASP A 491 36.97 -22.94 33.62
N ASN A 492 37.67 -21.96 33.06
CA ASN A 492 37.04 -20.82 32.37
C ASN A 492 36.33 -21.24 31.06
N GLU A 493 36.78 -22.28 30.37
CA GLU A 493 36.16 -22.73 29.12
C GLU A 493 34.79 -23.39 29.35
N THR A 494 34.69 -24.26 30.36
CA THR A 494 33.42 -24.84 30.79
C THR A 494 32.49 -23.76 31.32
N ARG A 495 33.01 -22.82 32.12
CA ARG A 495 32.22 -21.70 32.64
C ARG A 495 31.61 -20.84 31.52
N LYS A 496 32.41 -20.43 30.53
CA LYS A 496 31.93 -19.70 29.34
C LYS A 496 30.80 -20.46 28.65
N ARG A 497 30.98 -21.75 28.37
CA ARG A 497 29.97 -22.57 27.70
C ARG A 497 28.66 -22.64 28.48
N LEU A 498 28.73 -22.87 29.79
CA LEU A 498 27.55 -22.95 30.66
C LEU A 498 26.83 -21.60 30.75
N LEU A 499 27.57 -20.49 30.90
CA LEU A 499 27.01 -19.14 30.91
C LEU A 499 26.27 -18.81 29.62
N MET A 500 26.88 -19.05 28.45
CA MET A 500 26.23 -18.83 27.16
C MET A 500 24.91 -19.59 27.05
N ARG A 501 24.91 -20.87 27.42
CA ARG A 501 23.72 -21.73 27.35
C ARG A 501 22.63 -21.31 28.32
N ARG A 502 23.00 -20.91 29.54
CA ARG A 502 22.05 -20.48 30.57
C ARG A 502 21.47 -19.10 30.23
N ALA A 503 22.29 -18.19 29.70
CA ALA A 503 21.83 -16.89 29.21
C ALA A 503 20.77 -17.04 28.10
N ILE A 504 21.00 -17.95 27.13
CA ILE A 504 20.01 -18.27 26.08
C ILE A 504 18.73 -18.84 26.71
N ALA A 505 18.84 -19.71 27.72
CA ALA A 505 17.69 -20.28 28.42
C ALA A 505 16.85 -19.20 29.14
N HIS A 506 17.50 -18.29 29.87
CA HIS A 506 16.84 -17.13 30.48
C HIS A 506 16.18 -16.23 29.43
N SER A 507 16.86 -15.95 28.32
CA SER A 507 16.30 -15.14 27.22
C SER A 507 15.05 -15.79 26.62
N VAL A 508 15.05 -17.11 26.43
CA VAL A 508 13.90 -17.87 25.91
C VAL A 508 12.70 -17.78 26.87
N LEU A 509 12.93 -17.81 28.19
CA LEU A 509 11.89 -17.57 29.20
C LEU A 509 11.49 -16.09 29.35
N ARG A 510 12.13 -15.17 28.62
CA ARG A 510 11.98 -13.71 28.75
C ARG A 510 12.39 -13.16 30.11
N ASP A 511 13.24 -13.88 30.83
CA ASP A 511 13.94 -13.39 32.01
C ASP A 511 15.18 -12.60 31.56
N PHE A 512 14.94 -11.41 31.01
CA PHE A 512 15.97 -10.60 30.36
C PHE A 512 17.03 -10.10 31.35
N GLU A 513 16.67 -9.85 32.62
CA GLU A 513 17.63 -9.40 33.63
C GLU A 513 18.68 -10.48 33.93
N ALA A 514 18.24 -11.71 34.17
CA ALA A 514 19.17 -12.84 34.38
C ALA A 514 20.00 -13.13 33.12
N ALA A 515 19.39 -13.08 31.93
CA ALA A 515 20.10 -13.27 30.67
C ALA A 515 21.21 -12.21 30.46
N ILE A 516 20.90 -10.93 30.68
CA ILE A 516 21.86 -9.82 30.55
C ILE A 516 23.00 -9.98 31.56
N SER A 517 22.70 -10.42 32.78
CA SER A 517 23.71 -10.69 33.81
C SER A 517 24.68 -11.80 33.37
N ASP A 518 24.15 -12.92 32.89
CA ASP A 518 24.96 -14.05 32.41
C ASP A 518 25.80 -13.70 31.18
N PHE A 519 25.24 -12.96 30.22
CA PHE A 519 26.02 -12.48 29.08
C PHE A 519 27.10 -11.47 29.49
N THR A 520 26.82 -10.63 30.48
CA THR A 520 27.82 -9.68 30.99
C THR A 520 28.96 -10.40 31.68
N TYR A 521 28.66 -11.45 32.44
CA TYR A 521 29.71 -12.30 33.01
C TYR A 521 30.46 -13.08 31.94
N TYR A 522 29.78 -13.57 30.90
CA TYR A 522 30.45 -14.21 29.77
C TYR A 522 31.46 -13.24 29.12
N ILE A 523 31.03 -12.01 28.83
CA ILE A 523 31.85 -11.01 28.14
C ILE A 523 33.08 -10.59 28.97
N SER A 524 33.00 -10.62 30.30
CA SER A 524 34.17 -10.36 31.14
C SER A 524 35.20 -11.50 31.12
N LEU A 525 34.79 -12.71 30.70
CA LEU A 525 35.68 -13.86 30.50
C LEU A 525 36.21 -13.96 29.05
N ASP A 526 35.42 -13.51 28.07
CA ASP A 526 35.77 -13.51 26.65
C ASP A 526 35.11 -12.32 25.92
N ASP A 527 35.91 -11.26 25.73
CA ASP A 527 35.52 -10.00 25.10
C ASP A 527 35.56 -10.06 23.55
N LYS A 528 35.90 -11.21 22.97
CA LYS A 528 35.97 -11.41 21.51
C LYS A 528 34.80 -12.21 20.96
N ASN A 529 33.89 -12.69 21.81
CA ASN A 529 32.77 -13.49 21.37
C ASN A 529 31.63 -12.63 20.79
N SER A 530 31.46 -12.66 19.46
CA SER A 530 30.39 -11.91 18.79
C SER A 530 28.98 -12.31 19.22
N LEU A 531 28.72 -13.58 19.54
CA LEU A 531 27.38 -14.05 19.90
C LEU A 531 26.92 -13.49 21.24
N ALA A 532 27.84 -13.37 22.21
CA ALA A 532 27.53 -12.85 23.54
C ALA A 532 27.06 -11.38 23.47
N TYR A 533 27.80 -10.53 22.75
CA TYR A 533 27.40 -9.14 22.51
C TYR A 533 26.09 -9.07 21.73
N TRP A 534 25.94 -9.87 20.67
CA TRP A 534 24.73 -9.88 19.84
C TRP A 534 23.48 -10.23 20.65
N GLN A 535 23.51 -11.30 21.44
CA GLN A 535 22.35 -11.73 22.21
C GLN A 535 22.08 -10.84 23.42
N ARG A 536 23.13 -10.29 24.07
CA ARG A 536 22.94 -9.30 25.13
C ARG A 536 22.22 -8.05 24.61
N ALA A 537 22.59 -7.57 23.41
CA ALA A 537 21.91 -6.46 22.76
C ALA A 537 20.42 -6.74 22.49
N VAL A 538 20.10 -7.96 22.04
CA VAL A 538 18.70 -8.39 21.83
C VAL A 538 17.92 -8.37 23.14
N CYS A 539 18.44 -8.96 24.22
CA CYS A 539 17.78 -8.95 25.52
C CYS A 539 17.56 -7.52 26.05
N GLN A 540 18.55 -6.64 25.90
CA GLN A 540 18.43 -5.23 26.30
C GLN A 540 17.33 -4.50 25.49
N ALA A 541 17.28 -4.73 24.18
CA ALA A 541 16.27 -4.11 23.30
C ALA A 541 14.84 -4.58 23.62
N GLU A 542 14.64 -5.89 23.85
CA GLU A 542 13.32 -6.44 24.21
C GLU A 542 12.90 -6.01 25.62
N MET A 543 13.84 -5.92 26.58
CA MET A 543 13.58 -5.38 27.91
C MET A 543 13.14 -3.91 27.86
N ASP A 544 13.75 -3.09 27.01
CA ASP A 544 13.36 -1.70 26.79
C ASP A 544 11.96 -1.60 26.14
N GLU A 545 11.61 -2.50 25.21
CA GLU A 545 10.26 -2.59 24.63
C GLU A 545 9.22 -2.92 25.70
N PHE A 546 9.52 -3.88 26.59
CA PHE A 546 8.67 -4.25 27.72
C PHE A 546 8.50 -3.10 28.72
N ASN A 547 9.59 -2.46 29.14
CA ASN A 547 9.56 -1.32 30.06
C ASN A 547 8.71 -0.18 29.50
N LYS A 548 8.85 0.12 28.20
CA LYS A 548 8.05 1.13 27.52
C LYS A 548 6.56 0.78 27.51
N ALA A 549 6.21 -0.50 27.33
CA ALA A 549 4.82 -0.95 27.38
C ALA A 549 4.19 -0.77 28.78
N GLU A 550 4.99 -0.92 29.84
CA GLU A 550 4.56 -0.65 31.22
C GLU A 550 4.57 0.85 31.60
N GLY A 551 4.94 1.73 30.66
CA GLY A 551 5.08 3.17 30.92
C GLY A 551 6.31 3.55 31.75
N LYS A 552 7.25 2.61 31.94
CA LYS A 552 8.55 2.88 32.57
C LYS A 552 9.49 3.58 31.58
N GLY A 553 10.38 4.42 32.10
CA GLY A 553 11.42 5.09 31.30
C GLY A 553 12.37 4.07 30.67
N VAL A 554 12.99 4.43 29.55
CA VAL A 554 13.92 3.55 28.86
C VAL A 554 15.32 3.69 29.46
N LEU A 555 15.88 2.61 30.00
CA LEU A 555 17.14 2.65 30.78
C LEU A 555 18.37 2.20 29.98
N ASN A 556 18.23 1.29 29.02
CA ASN A 556 19.36 0.55 28.41
C ASN A 556 19.57 0.83 26.90
N ILE A 557 19.03 1.94 26.37
CA ILE A 557 19.04 2.24 24.93
C ILE A 557 20.45 2.30 24.33
N HIS A 558 21.37 3.00 25.01
CA HIS A 558 22.72 3.24 24.49
C HIS A 558 23.62 2.02 24.61
N SER A 559 23.33 1.11 25.56
CA SER A 559 24.08 -0.14 25.70
C SER A 559 23.75 -1.12 24.58
N ALA A 560 22.50 -1.19 24.12
CA ALA A 560 22.11 -2.15 23.08
C ALA A 560 22.76 -1.83 21.72
N GLU A 561 22.82 -0.55 21.36
CA GLU A 561 23.48 -0.11 20.12
C GLU A 561 25.01 -0.28 20.19
N ALA A 562 25.61 -0.05 21.36
CA ALA A 562 27.02 -0.32 21.60
C ALA A 562 27.33 -1.81 21.47
N ASP A 563 26.51 -2.68 22.07
CA ASP A 563 26.68 -4.13 22.00
C ASP A 563 26.50 -4.66 20.57
N PHE A 564 25.52 -4.17 19.79
CA PHE A 564 25.44 -4.51 18.36
C PHE A 564 26.69 -4.07 17.59
N SER A 565 27.24 -2.90 17.91
CA SER A 565 28.45 -2.39 17.28
C SER A 565 29.68 -3.22 17.66
N ASP A 566 29.78 -3.67 18.91
CA ASP A 566 30.80 -4.61 19.38
C ASP A 566 30.69 -5.97 18.72
N ALA A 567 29.48 -6.52 18.62
CA ALA A 567 29.25 -7.76 17.92
C ALA A 567 29.71 -7.67 16.45
N ILE A 568 29.39 -6.57 15.76
CA ILE A 568 29.85 -6.31 14.39
C ILE A 568 31.39 -6.18 14.31
N ARG A 569 32.04 -5.58 15.31
CA ARG A 569 33.51 -5.50 15.37
C ARG A 569 34.16 -6.88 15.43
N GLN A 570 33.56 -7.82 16.17
CA GLN A 570 34.07 -9.18 16.30
C GLN A 570 33.73 -10.07 15.10
N ASN A 571 32.52 -9.95 14.54
CA ASN A 571 32.08 -10.68 13.36
C ASN A 571 31.33 -9.78 12.38
N SER A 572 32.06 -9.13 11.48
CA SER A 572 31.51 -8.23 10.47
C SER A 572 30.78 -8.95 9.33
N ASN A 573 30.81 -10.28 9.27
CA ASN A 573 30.19 -11.07 8.20
C ASN A 573 28.95 -11.83 8.68
N ASN A 574 28.26 -11.32 9.70
CA ASN A 574 27.02 -11.89 10.20
C ASN A 574 25.82 -10.98 9.86
N ALA A 575 24.98 -11.41 8.93
CA ALA A 575 23.83 -10.65 8.45
C ALA A 575 22.77 -10.38 9.54
N TYR A 576 22.61 -11.29 10.50
CA TYR A 576 21.59 -11.20 11.55
C TYR A 576 21.85 -10.05 12.52
N ILE A 577 23.13 -9.73 12.78
CA ILE A 577 23.52 -8.63 13.67
C ILE A 577 23.14 -7.29 13.05
N TYR A 578 23.46 -7.08 11.76
CA TYR A 578 23.05 -5.89 11.03
C TYR A 578 21.53 -5.77 10.94
N TYR A 579 20.82 -6.87 10.66
CA TYR A 579 19.36 -6.87 10.67
C TYR A 579 18.79 -6.45 12.03
N ASN A 580 19.30 -6.99 13.14
CA ASN A 580 18.83 -6.64 14.48
C ASN A 580 19.14 -5.19 14.87
N ARG A 581 20.32 -4.68 14.51
CA ARG A 581 20.64 -3.26 14.72
C ARG A 581 19.72 -2.36 13.88
N GLY A 582 19.41 -2.78 12.65
CA GLY A 582 18.40 -2.14 11.81
C GLY A 582 17.02 -2.11 12.46
N ASN A 583 16.59 -3.21 13.10
CA ASN A 583 15.33 -3.27 13.86
C ASN A 583 15.33 -2.29 15.05
N LEU A 584 16.46 -2.17 15.76
CA LEU A 584 16.62 -1.22 16.87
C LEU A 584 16.44 0.23 16.37
N HIS A 585 17.09 0.58 15.26
CA HIS A 585 16.92 1.89 14.61
C HIS A 585 15.48 2.11 14.09
N ALA A 586 14.86 1.09 13.51
CA ALA A 586 13.49 1.15 13.02
C ALA A 586 12.48 1.39 14.16
N GLY A 587 12.66 0.75 15.32
CA GLY A 587 11.87 0.99 16.53
C GLY A 587 11.99 2.42 17.08
N ARG A 588 13.12 3.08 16.81
CA ARG A 588 13.38 4.50 17.14
C ARG A 588 12.91 5.48 16.06
N ASN A 589 12.30 4.97 14.99
CA ASN A 589 11.93 5.76 13.81
C ASN A 589 13.13 6.41 13.09
N GLU A 590 14.35 5.89 13.28
CA GLU A 590 15.57 6.28 12.58
C GLU A 590 15.68 5.54 11.24
N LEU A 591 14.71 5.78 10.35
CA LEU A 591 14.49 4.96 9.15
C LEU A 591 15.71 4.90 8.21
N SER A 592 16.50 5.97 8.10
CA SER A 592 17.71 5.98 7.24
C SER A 592 18.74 4.98 7.73
N LYS A 593 19.10 5.02 9.02
CA LYS A 593 20.06 4.09 9.61
C LYS A 593 19.58 2.64 9.51
N ALA A 594 18.28 2.42 9.73
CA ALA A 594 17.68 1.10 9.58
C ALA A 594 17.82 0.57 8.14
N ILE A 595 17.54 1.39 7.12
CA ILE A 595 17.67 1.02 5.71
C ILE A 595 19.13 0.68 5.36
N ASP A 596 20.10 1.44 5.87
CA ASP A 596 21.52 1.18 5.64
C ASP A 596 21.94 -0.17 6.24
N ASP A 597 21.54 -0.45 7.48
CA ASP A 597 21.82 -1.70 8.15
C ASP A 597 21.18 -2.91 7.46
N TYR A 598 19.90 -2.83 7.08
CA TYR A 598 19.28 -3.91 6.30
C TYR A 598 19.96 -4.09 4.94
N THR A 599 20.49 -3.01 4.35
CA THR A 599 21.21 -3.10 3.08
C THR A 599 22.56 -3.80 3.23
N ILE A 600 23.24 -3.61 4.36
CA ILE A 600 24.46 -4.36 4.68
C ILE A 600 24.11 -5.83 4.96
N ALA A 601 23.07 -6.11 5.74
CA ALA A 601 22.59 -7.47 5.99
C ALA A 601 22.33 -8.23 4.68
N LEU A 602 21.64 -7.59 3.73
CA LEU A 602 21.33 -8.16 2.41
C LEU A 602 22.53 -8.28 1.47
N ARG A 603 23.61 -7.53 1.72
CA ARG A 603 24.88 -7.70 1.01
C ARG A 603 25.61 -8.96 1.48
N ILE A 604 25.49 -9.28 2.77
CA ILE A 604 26.09 -10.47 3.37
C ILE A 604 25.26 -11.71 3.02
N ASP A 605 23.94 -11.66 3.22
CA ASP A 605 23.00 -12.73 2.86
C ASP A 605 21.81 -12.19 2.05
N ASN A 606 21.86 -12.43 0.74
CA ASN A 606 20.81 -12.02 -0.19
C ASN A 606 19.56 -12.93 -0.19
N ARG A 607 19.53 -13.96 0.65
CA ARG A 607 18.38 -14.86 0.83
C ARG A 607 17.59 -14.55 2.10
N LEU A 608 18.00 -13.52 2.85
CA LEU A 608 17.36 -13.08 4.08
C LEU A 608 16.05 -12.33 3.78
N ALA A 609 14.95 -13.09 3.70
CA ALA A 609 13.63 -12.56 3.34
C ALA A 609 13.17 -11.47 4.32
N GLU A 610 13.46 -11.67 5.61
CA GLU A 610 13.06 -10.79 6.71
C GLU A 610 13.72 -9.41 6.58
N ALA A 611 14.97 -9.36 6.13
CA ALA A 611 15.65 -8.10 5.86
C ALA A 611 15.08 -7.36 4.66
N TYR A 612 14.68 -8.06 3.59
CA TYR A 612 13.91 -7.45 2.51
C TYR A 612 12.58 -6.89 3.01
N TYR A 613 11.83 -7.65 3.81
CA TYR A 613 10.55 -7.21 4.36
C TYR A 613 10.71 -5.94 5.21
N ASN A 614 11.59 -5.96 6.22
CA ASN A 614 11.79 -4.82 7.12
C ASN A 614 12.39 -3.60 6.41
N ARG A 615 13.29 -3.78 5.44
CA ARG A 615 13.76 -2.67 4.59
C ARG A 615 12.65 -2.09 3.74
N GLY A 616 11.77 -2.93 3.19
CA GLY A 616 10.58 -2.53 2.47
C GLY A 616 9.63 -1.69 3.33
N ILE A 617 9.33 -2.13 4.56
CA ILE A 617 8.52 -1.36 5.52
C ILE A 617 9.19 -0.02 5.86
N ALA A 618 10.50 0.00 6.11
CA ALA A 618 11.23 1.23 6.43
C ALA A 618 11.19 2.23 5.26
N ARG A 619 11.38 1.75 4.02
CA ARG A 619 11.27 2.56 2.79
C ARG A 619 9.85 3.07 2.54
N ALA A 620 8.83 2.25 2.86
CA ALA A 620 7.44 2.67 2.75
C ALA A 620 7.14 3.81 3.74
N LYS A 621 7.59 3.68 4.99
CA LYS A 621 7.46 4.73 6.02
C LYS A 621 8.27 5.99 5.69
N SER A 622 9.38 5.87 4.96
CA SER A 622 10.17 7.01 4.50
C SER A 622 9.61 7.71 3.25
N GLY A 623 8.49 7.23 2.69
CA GLY A 623 7.85 7.79 1.50
C GLY A 623 8.33 7.21 0.16
N ASN A 624 9.28 6.27 0.16
CA ASN A 624 9.84 5.66 -1.06
C ASN A 624 9.06 4.41 -1.47
N LYS A 625 7.79 4.59 -1.86
CA LYS A 625 6.83 3.51 -2.18
C LYS A 625 7.35 2.52 -3.23
N GLN A 626 7.97 2.99 -4.31
CA GLN A 626 8.43 2.11 -5.39
C GLN A 626 9.51 1.12 -4.93
N THR A 627 10.56 1.62 -4.26
CA THR A 627 11.62 0.77 -3.73
C THR A 627 11.16 -0.13 -2.58
N ALA A 628 10.12 0.30 -1.85
CA ALA A 628 9.50 -0.51 -0.82
C ALA A 628 8.80 -1.74 -1.41
N ILE A 629 8.02 -1.54 -2.47
CA ILE A 629 7.30 -2.62 -3.16
C ILE A 629 8.29 -3.63 -3.76
N GLN A 630 9.41 -3.16 -4.34
CA GLN A 630 10.46 -4.06 -4.85
C GLN A 630 11.05 -4.97 -3.77
N ASP A 631 11.36 -4.40 -2.60
CA ASP A 631 11.86 -5.18 -1.46
C ASP A 631 10.82 -6.16 -0.94
N LEU A 632 9.57 -5.73 -0.77
CA LEU A 632 8.47 -6.60 -0.32
C LEU A 632 8.18 -7.73 -1.32
N SER A 633 8.25 -7.44 -2.62
CA SER A 633 8.11 -8.45 -3.67
C SER A 633 9.17 -9.52 -3.53
N LYS A 634 10.42 -9.12 -3.30
CA LYS A 634 11.52 -10.06 -3.08
C LYS A 634 11.36 -10.87 -1.79
N ALA A 635 10.89 -10.25 -0.71
CA ALA A 635 10.57 -10.97 0.53
C ALA A 635 9.49 -12.04 0.32
N GLY A 636 8.42 -11.71 -0.41
CA GLY A 636 7.37 -12.63 -0.79
C GLY A 636 7.86 -13.78 -1.67
N GLU A 637 8.75 -13.51 -2.61
CA GLU A 637 9.41 -14.54 -3.43
C GLU A 637 10.26 -15.49 -2.59
N LEU A 638 10.96 -14.98 -1.57
CA LEU A 638 11.80 -15.81 -0.69
C LEU A 638 10.99 -16.62 0.35
N GLY A 639 9.68 -16.39 0.45
CA GLY A 639 8.75 -17.19 1.27
C GLY A 639 7.99 -16.42 2.35
N LEU A 640 8.22 -15.11 2.51
CA LEU A 640 7.43 -14.26 3.40
C LEU A 640 6.17 -13.74 2.70
N TYR A 641 5.20 -14.62 2.49
CA TYR A 641 4.00 -14.34 1.70
C TYR A 641 3.13 -13.19 2.26
N ASP A 642 3.26 -12.89 3.55
CA ASP A 642 2.64 -11.72 4.19
C ASP A 642 3.06 -10.39 3.52
N ALA A 643 4.23 -10.35 2.87
CA ALA A 643 4.70 -9.20 2.10
C ALA A 643 3.72 -8.80 0.98
N TYR A 644 3.08 -9.76 0.31
CA TYR A 644 2.11 -9.48 -0.76
C TYR A 644 0.87 -8.74 -0.23
N SER A 645 0.45 -9.06 0.99
CA SER A 645 -0.65 -8.34 1.65
C SER A 645 -0.28 -6.88 1.95
N VAL A 646 0.99 -6.61 2.25
CA VAL A 646 1.51 -5.26 2.46
C VAL A 646 1.58 -4.50 1.13
N ILE A 647 2.11 -5.10 0.06
CA ILE A 647 2.16 -4.49 -1.28
C ILE A 647 0.77 -4.02 -1.72
N LYS A 648 -0.24 -4.87 -1.55
CA LYS A 648 -1.63 -4.54 -1.86
C LYS A 648 -2.13 -3.30 -1.11
N ARG A 649 -1.81 -3.17 0.18
CA ARG A 649 -2.19 -1.97 0.96
C ARG A 649 -1.46 -0.74 0.46
N LEU A 650 -0.17 -0.84 0.18
CA LEU A 650 0.61 0.25 -0.38
C LEU A 650 0.00 0.70 -1.71
N ASN A 651 -0.38 -0.22 -2.60
CA ASN A 651 -1.01 0.12 -3.87
C ASN A 651 -2.37 0.83 -3.72
N LYS A 652 -3.14 0.49 -2.67
CA LYS A 652 -4.43 1.14 -2.36
C LYS A 652 -4.30 2.50 -1.69
N SER A 653 -3.20 2.80 -1.00
CA SER A 653 -3.01 4.14 -0.41
C SER A 653 -2.68 5.13 -1.53
N LYS A 654 -3.67 5.97 -1.87
CA LYS A 654 -3.51 7.11 -2.77
C LYS A 654 -2.75 8.24 -2.10
#